data_AF-A0A1G1BT99-F1
#
_entry.id   AF-A0A1G1BT99-F1
#
_cell.length_a   1.000
_cell.length_b   1.000
_cell.length_c   1.000
_cell.angle_alpha   90.00
_cell.angle_beta   90.00
_cell.angle_gamma   90.00
#
_symmetry.space_group_name_H-M   'P 1'
#
loop_
_entity.id
_entity.type
_entity.pdbx_description
1 polymer ?
#
loop_
_entity_poly.entity_id
_entity_poly.type
_entity_poly.pdbx_seq_one_letter_code
_entity_poly.pdbx_strand_id
1 'polypeptide(L)'
;MLLVEDDPDHAFLIGKTLASTSPDRFELKHCARLDQGIAEIEAGAADVVLLDLCLPDSKGIDTLVTLCEKKPDLPVIVLTGAKDEEMAVEAVRRGAQDYLLKDRINSYILSHVVMFAVERKKRQDLLRETEERFDRIIDNSEAGYFRLDEWGCFRTVNRAWLRLHGYAKREEVVGKPFSITLLPKDAQTLQELFGKVLCGQSVPRADGARRCKDGTIGYHVFSVNPVRERNRVVGVEGFLLDITERKRIEMDLEYERSQFLSIFDGIDEPVYISDPSTYDILYVNKALGRRFGDIVGQKCHEALQGLDAPCPHCTNDRILGHNFGRTHIWEWQNQRNRHWYRCIDRAIRWSDGRIARCEIAIDITLQKRAEQEVERRNRQLTAIHGITSAANRSLDLEEVLCSALDEVCTVFQADGGVVYLTEDGGQSFHAVACSGVSPEELAGIARFKSGEGLAGVVAQSARALVISDLASESQNMSPAFRKMGWRSYAGMPIEREGQVSGVMELLSRREHRFHTHDMDLMRDLGRQMSLAIEKARIYEDARTMKDTLMESEEKYRRLFELINEPALIFDAEHTVVAVNPAAERWVGYAPAELEGKRVVDLPFLSEESKTTLMARLEQRLAGGDVAPFEIEVISKDDRRRRGRAGGAVLRDNAGEATGQVLTVKEVIGAAGLREAVPLPQSQETLTDDVDVLMWFQVNGRTVGGGNRALADFWGCAKGELAGRDITSLLWAKTGERYAVEAERVFAVGAGGERLKTWNWLVDAEGNRRRFAVTRSAHCRADGTVAYVVCSAAELPKRTPRAGGRTRVQDETATHVE
;
A
#
# COMPACT_ATOMS: atom_id res chain seq x y z
N MET A 1 90.17 22.10 71.66
CA MET A 1 91.35 21.25 71.35
C MET A 1 91.67 20.39 72.56
N LEU A 2 92.09 19.14 72.34
CA LEU A 2 92.56 18.27 73.41
C LEU A 2 94.05 18.02 73.26
N LEU A 3 94.83 18.22 74.32
CA LEU A 3 96.23 17.86 74.41
C LEU A 3 96.38 16.67 75.36
N VAL A 4 96.93 15.57 74.88
CA VAL A 4 97.26 14.39 75.70
C VAL A 4 98.78 14.30 75.78
N GLU A 5 99.34 14.73 76.91
CA GLU A 5 100.78 14.85 77.18
C GLU A 5 101.01 14.65 78.68
N ASP A 6 101.92 13.77 79.08
CA ASP A 6 102.16 13.47 80.49
C ASP A 6 103.18 14.42 81.14
N ASP A 7 104.08 15.01 80.34
CA ASP A 7 105.04 16.00 80.79
C ASP A 7 104.36 17.37 81.03
N PRO A 8 104.30 17.84 82.30
CA PRO A 8 103.66 19.11 82.63
C PRO A 8 104.38 20.33 82.04
N ASP A 9 105.71 20.26 81.83
CA ASP A 9 106.49 21.36 81.26
C ASP A 9 106.22 21.50 79.76
N HIS A 10 106.11 20.37 79.04
CA HIS A 10 105.71 20.38 77.63
C HIS A 10 104.26 20.84 77.46
N ALA A 11 103.35 20.35 78.30
CA ALA A 11 101.95 20.76 78.25
C ALA A 11 101.80 22.28 78.49
N PHE A 12 102.54 22.81 79.46
CA PHE A 12 102.60 24.25 79.73
C PHE A 12 103.17 25.04 78.54
N LEU A 13 104.25 24.55 77.92
CA LEU A 13 104.87 25.21 76.77
C LEU A 13 103.94 25.26 75.56
N ILE A 14 103.22 24.18 75.27
CA ILE A 14 102.25 24.11 74.16
C ILE A 14 101.08 25.07 74.44
N GLY A 15 100.56 25.08 75.66
CA GLY A 15 99.52 26.02 76.09
C GLY A 15 99.94 27.48 75.94
N LYS A 16 101.16 27.82 76.37
CA LYS A 16 101.72 29.18 76.23
C LYS A 16 101.94 29.56 74.77
N THR A 17 102.45 28.62 73.97
CA THR A 17 102.68 28.80 72.52
C THR A 17 101.37 29.13 71.80
N LEU A 18 100.28 28.42 72.10
CA LEU A 18 98.95 28.71 71.53
C LEU A 18 98.39 30.07 71.98
N ALA A 19 98.52 30.39 73.28
CA ALA A 19 98.05 31.66 73.83
C ALA A 19 98.73 32.89 73.20
N SER A 20 99.99 32.75 72.75
CA SER A 20 100.76 33.85 72.15
C SER A 20 100.31 34.24 70.73
N THR A 21 99.65 33.34 70.00
CA THR A 21 99.29 33.55 68.58
C THR A 21 97.89 34.15 68.43
N SER A 22 96.92 33.75 69.27
CA SER A 22 95.53 34.25 69.31
C SER A 22 94.78 33.70 70.54
N PRO A 23 94.63 34.46 71.64
CA PRO A 23 94.02 33.96 72.88
C PRO A 23 92.56 33.51 72.73
N ASP A 24 91.80 34.12 71.83
CA ASP A 24 90.35 33.91 71.70
C ASP A 24 89.97 32.79 70.71
N ARG A 25 90.96 32.13 70.09
CA ARG A 25 90.73 31.25 68.92
C ARG A 25 90.89 29.77 69.22
N PHE A 26 91.57 29.42 70.32
CA PHE A 26 91.84 28.04 70.71
C PHE A 26 91.56 27.83 72.19
N GLU A 27 90.61 26.94 72.50
CA GLU A 27 90.42 26.43 73.85
C GLU A 27 91.20 25.11 73.98
N LEU A 28 92.17 25.06 74.91
CA LEU A 28 93.01 23.90 75.12
C LEU A 28 92.62 23.19 76.42
N LYS A 29 92.22 21.92 76.32
CA LYS A 29 92.03 21.02 77.45
C LYS A 29 93.20 20.05 77.50
N HIS A 30 93.80 19.84 78.68
CA HIS A 30 94.97 18.98 78.86
C HIS A 30 94.62 17.73 79.67
N CYS A 31 95.13 16.58 79.24
CA CYS A 31 95.05 15.30 79.95
C CYS A 31 96.44 14.64 79.97
N ALA A 32 96.76 13.94 81.05
CA ALA A 32 98.08 13.31 81.22
C ALA A 32 98.10 11.82 80.82
N ARG A 33 96.94 11.24 80.51
CA ARG A 33 96.76 9.82 80.19
C ARG A 33 95.84 9.63 78.99
N LEU A 34 96.05 8.58 78.21
CA LEU A 34 95.24 8.26 77.04
C LEU A 34 93.80 7.93 77.42
N ASP A 35 93.57 7.19 78.50
CA ASP A 35 92.24 6.83 79.01
C ASP A 35 91.36 8.07 79.28
N GLN A 36 91.93 9.09 79.94
CA GLN A 36 91.30 10.39 80.17
C GLN A 36 91.04 11.12 78.85
N GLY A 37 92.00 11.10 77.93
CA GLY A 37 91.85 11.71 76.61
C GLY A 37 90.68 11.09 75.82
N ILE A 38 90.55 9.77 75.82
CA ILE A 38 89.45 9.06 75.15
C ILE A 38 88.10 9.42 75.78
N ALA A 39 88.00 9.48 77.11
CA ALA A 39 86.76 9.87 77.79
C ALA A 39 86.30 11.29 77.40
N GLU A 40 87.24 12.23 77.25
CA GLU A 40 86.95 13.60 76.79
C GLU A 40 86.52 13.66 75.32
N ILE A 41 87.11 12.80 74.48
CA ILE A 41 86.74 12.67 73.07
C ILE A 41 85.33 12.11 72.90
N GLU A 42 84.95 11.13 73.72
CA GLU A 42 83.60 10.54 73.76
C GLU A 42 82.56 11.54 74.29
N ALA A 43 82.94 12.44 75.20
CA ALA A 43 82.09 13.55 75.67
C ALA A 43 81.84 14.63 74.59
N GLY A 44 82.55 14.58 73.45
CA GLY A 44 82.25 15.38 72.25
C GLY A 44 82.86 16.78 72.20
N ALA A 45 83.77 17.13 73.12
CA ALA A 45 84.25 18.51 73.30
C ALA A 45 85.56 18.87 72.55
N ALA A 46 86.07 17.99 71.69
CA ALA A 46 87.34 18.21 70.99
C ALA A 46 87.17 18.24 69.46
N ASP A 47 87.69 19.30 68.81
CA ASP A 47 87.76 19.41 67.34
C ASP A 47 89.05 18.83 66.74
N VAL A 48 90.09 18.65 67.55
CA VAL A 48 91.43 18.17 67.17
C VAL A 48 92.16 17.69 68.43
N VAL A 49 93.00 16.66 68.27
CA VAL A 49 93.84 16.11 69.33
C VAL A 49 95.30 16.34 69.01
N LEU A 50 96.04 16.93 69.95
CA LEU A 50 97.50 16.89 69.99
C LEU A 50 97.88 15.72 70.89
N LEU A 51 98.49 14.68 70.31
CA LEU A 51 98.72 13.40 70.97
C LEU A 51 100.21 13.14 71.11
N ASP A 52 100.70 13.06 72.35
CA ASP A 52 101.99 12.45 72.61
C ASP A 52 101.92 10.92 72.49
N LEU A 53 102.95 10.30 71.92
CA LEU A 53 103.01 8.85 71.75
C LEU A 53 103.52 8.12 73.00
N CYS A 54 104.18 8.82 73.93
CA CYS A 54 104.82 8.24 75.09
C CYS A 54 104.06 8.57 76.38
N LEU A 55 102.92 7.94 76.61
CA LEU A 55 102.08 8.18 77.78
C LEU A 55 102.29 7.11 78.88
N PRO A 56 101.90 7.38 80.14
CA PRO A 56 102.01 6.42 81.23
C PRO A 56 101.21 5.13 81.02
N ASP A 57 100.12 5.21 80.26
CA ASP A 57 99.16 4.14 80.02
C ASP A 57 99.18 3.57 78.59
N SER A 58 99.91 4.19 77.66
CA SER A 58 100.07 3.72 76.27
C SER A 58 101.39 4.22 75.67
N LYS A 59 102.05 3.41 74.83
CA LYS A 59 103.36 3.74 74.26
C LYS A 59 103.42 3.53 72.75
N GLY A 60 104.11 4.44 72.06
CA GLY A 60 104.41 4.35 70.63
C GLY A 60 103.18 4.55 69.75
N ILE A 61 103.23 3.99 68.54
CA ILE A 61 102.18 4.15 67.52
C ILE A 61 100.82 3.57 67.96
N ASP A 62 100.82 2.59 68.87
CA ASP A 62 99.59 1.95 69.35
C ASP A 62 98.67 2.94 70.09
N THR A 63 99.25 3.99 70.67
CA THR A 63 98.52 5.13 71.26
C THR A 63 97.65 5.84 70.21
N LEU A 64 98.19 6.08 69.02
CA LEU A 64 97.45 6.68 67.89
C LEU A 64 96.38 5.73 67.35
N VAL A 65 96.73 4.47 67.12
CA VAL A 65 95.80 3.47 66.56
C VAL A 65 94.57 3.31 67.46
N THR A 66 94.78 3.18 68.77
CA THR A 66 93.70 3.06 69.76
C THR A 66 92.76 4.27 69.71
N LEU A 67 93.30 5.49 69.56
CA LEU A 67 92.51 6.71 69.50
C LEU A 67 91.74 6.83 68.17
N CYS A 68 92.38 6.51 67.05
CA CYS A 68 91.75 6.50 65.72
C CYS A 68 90.64 5.45 65.58
N GLU A 69 90.75 4.28 66.24
CA GLU A 69 89.68 3.28 66.25
C GLU A 69 88.45 3.76 67.02
N LYS A 70 88.65 4.48 68.13
CA LYS A 70 87.55 5.01 68.95
C LYS A 70 86.82 6.16 68.29
N LYS A 71 87.53 7.06 67.60
CA LYS A 71 86.93 8.17 66.86
C LYS A 71 87.68 8.43 65.55
N PRO A 72 87.36 7.69 64.47
CA PRO A 72 88.02 7.80 63.17
C PRO A 72 87.87 9.17 62.53
N ASP A 73 86.82 9.91 62.92
CA ASP A 73 86.47 11.20 62.34
C ASP A 73 87.15 12.40 63.04
N LEU A 74 87.96 12.18 64.08
CA LEU A 74 88.65 13.28 64.78
C LEU A 74 90.08 13.46 64.26
N PRO A 75 90.49 14.68 63.82
CA PRO A 75 91.85 14.89 63.36
C PRO A 75 92.85 14.80 64.53
N VAL A 76 93.88 13.97 64.35
CA VAL A 76 94.94 13.75 65.35
C VAL A 76 96.26 14.27 64.80
N ILE A 77 96.94 15.11 65.57
CA ILE A 77 98.29 15.59 65.29
C ILE A 77 99.21 14.98 66.33
N VAL A 78 100.24 14.27 65.89
CA VAL A 78 101.14 13.56 66.79
C VAL A 78 102.30 14.47 67.23
N LEU A 79 102.58 14.50 68.53
CA LEU A 79 103.74 15.17 69.12
C LEU A 79 104.85 14.14 69.30
N THR A 80 106.04 14.39 68.74
CA THR A 80 107.18 13.45 68.79
C THR A 80 108.49 14.13 69.16
N GLY A 81 109.43 13.41 69.78
CA GLY A 81 110.75 13.93 70.16
C GLY A 81 111.69 14.16 68.96
N ALA A 82 112.70 15.03 69.09
CA ALA A 82 113.59 15.39 67.98
C ALA A 82 114.49 14.27 67.44
N LYS A 83 114.53 13.09 68.09
CA LYS A 83 115.28 11.92 67.64
C LYS A 83 114.43 10.90 66.85
N ASP A 84 113.12 11.14 66.71
CA ASP A 84 112.14 10.14 66.27
C ASP A 84 111.39 10.54 64.99
N GLU A 85 112.10 11.07 63.97
CA GLU A 85 111.49 11.42 62.67
C GLU A 85 110.84 10.22 61.95
N GLU A 86 111.41 9.02 62.07
CA GLU A 86 110.81 7.80 61.50
C GLU A 86 109.45 7.48 62.12
N MET A 87 109.31 7.69 63.43
CA MET A 87 108.05 7.49 64.16
C MET A 87 106.98 8.50 63.74
N ALA A 88 107.40 9.72 63.43
CA ALA A 88 106.54 10.78 62.93
C ALA A 88 105.95 10.47 61.55
N VAL A 89 106.77 9.93 60.64
CA VAL A 89 106.30 9.48 59.31
C VAL A 89 105.35 8.28 59.42
N GLU A 90 105.66 7.33 60.30
CA GLU A 90 104.78 6.16 60.53
C GLU A 90 103.44 6.58 61.13
N ALA A 91 103.40 7.57 62.02
CA ALA A 91 102.15 8.10 62.56
C ALA A 91 101.20 8.60 61.46
N VAL A 92 101.71 9.34 60.46
CA VAL A 92 100.87 9.81 59.32
C VAL A 92 100.37 8.65 58.48
N ARG A 93 101.20 7.62 58.25
CA ARG A 93 100.77 6.39 57.54
C ARG A 93 99.66 5.64 58.28
N ARG A 94 99.64 5.73 59.62
CA ARG A 94 98.68 5.06 60.51
C ARG A 94 97.44 5.87 60.83
N GLY A 95 97.25 7.02 60.18
CA GLY A 95 96.01 7.81 60.27
C GLY A 95 96.14 9.12 61.04
N ALA A 96 97.33 9.49 61.53
CA ALA A 96 97.55 10.85 62.01
C ALA A 96 97.43 11.84 60.83
N GLN A 97 96.81 12.98 61.11
CA GLN A 97 96.57 14.01 60.12
C GLN A 97 97.85 14.80 59.79
N ASP A 98 98.73 14.95 60.78
CA ASP A 98 100.07 15.54 60.70
C ASP A 98 100.90 15.17 61.95
N TYR A 99 102.16 15.60 62.02
CA TYR A 99 103.01 15.48 63.21
C TYR A 99 103.79 16.77 63.51
N LEU A 100 104.20 16.94 64.78
CA LEU A 100 105.03 18.05 65.25
C LEU A 100 106.18 17.54 66.12
N LEU A 101 107.39 17.96 65.81
CA LEU A 101 108.58 17.68 66.63
C LEU A 101 108.62 18.64 67.83
N LYS A 102 108.63 18.12 69.07
CA LYS A 102 108.55 18.88 70.33
C LYS A 102 109.57 20.03 70.39
N ASP A 103 110.81 19.80 69.96
CA ASP A 103 111.89 20.80 69.98
C ASP A 103 111.77 21.91 68.92
N ARG A 104 110.83 21.76 67.96
CA ARG A 104 110.63 22.71 66.85
C ARG A 104 109.24 23.35 66.89
N ILE A 105 108.51 23.21 67.99
CA ILE A 105 107.20 23.84 68.15
C ILE A 105 107.39 25.35 68.36
N ASN A 106 106.79 26.13 67.45
CA ASN A 106 106.60 27.56 67.64
C ASN A 106 105.15 27.95 67.35
N SER A 107 104.80 29.19 67.72
CA SER A 107 103.45 29.74 67.62
C SER A 107 102.85 29.68 66.21
N TYR A 108 103.69 29.86 65.19
CA TYR A 108 103.30 29.84 63.79
C TYR A 108 103.03 28.41 63.30
N ILE A 109 103.97 27.48 63.52
CA ILE A 109 103.89 26.09 63.04
C ILE A 109 102.69 25.37 63.69
N LEU A 110 102.54 25.50 65.00
CA LEU A 110 101.47 24.82 65.74
C LEU A 110 100.07 25.28 65.29
N SER A 111 99.86 26.60 65.17
CA SER A 111 98.60 27.16 64.70
C SER A 111 98.27 26.72 63.27
N HIS A 112 99.26 26.74 62.38
CA HIS A 112 99.08 26.37 60.98
C HIS A 112 98.73 24.88 60.83
N VAL A 113 99.47 23.97 61.47
CA VAL A 113 99.23 22.53 61.37
C VAL A 113 97.86 22.14 61.94
N VAL A 114 97.47 22.73 63.07
CA VAL A 114 96.14 22.56 63.67
C VAL A 114 95.03 23.00 62.73
N MET A 115 95.14 24.21 62.15
CA MET A 115 94.13 24.74 61.23
C MET A 115 94.00 23.89 59.96
N PHE A 116 95.12 23.47 59.36
CA PHE A 116 95.11 22.63 58.17
C PHE A 116 94.51 21.24 58.43
N ALA A 117 94.81 20.64 59.59
CA ALA A 117 94.25 19.35 59.98
C ALA A 117 92.72 19.41 60.11
N VAL A 118 92.19 20.43 60.79
CA VAL A 118 90.75 20.64 60.95
C VAL A 118 90.07 20.96 59.61
N GLU A 119 90.66 21.84 58.80
CA GLU A 119 90.08 22.28 57.53
C GLU A 119 90.06 21.17 56.46
N ARG A 120 91.07 20.29 56.47
CA ARG A 120 91.09 19.12 55.59
C ARG A 120 90.00 18.11 55.95
N LYS A 121 89.80 17.84 57.25
CA LYS A 121 88.77 16.91 57.71
C LYS A 121 87.37 17.42 57.42
N LYS A 122 87.10 18.72 57.68
CA LYS A 122 85.83 19.37 57.33
C LYS A 122 85.47 19.27 55.84
N ARG A 123 86.43 19.38 54.93
CA ARG A 123 86.19 19.21 53.48
C ARG A 123 85.83 17.79 53.09
N GLN A 124 86.47 16.79 53.69
CA GLN A 124 86.15 15.39 53.42
C GLN A 124 84.75 15.03 53.94
N ASP A 125 84.42 15.48 55.15
CA ASP A 125 83.11 15.20 55.75
C ASP A 125 81.99 15.90 54.96
N LEU A 126 82.20 17.14 54.51
CA LEU A 126 81.25 17.86 53.66
C LEU A 126 81.02 17.16 52.31
N LEU A 127 82.07 16.62 51.70
CA LEU A 127 81.95 15.86 50.45
C LEU A 127 81.14 14.58 50.66
N ARG A 128 81.46 13.81 51.71
CA ARG A 128 80.73 12.59 52.08
C ARG A 128 79.25 12.90 52.37
N GLU A 129 78.97 13.92 53.16
CA GLU A 129 77.59 14.32 53.49
C GLU A 129 76.82 14.75 52.23
N THR A 130 77.47 15.49 51.33
CA THR A 130 76.87 15.93 50.08
C THR A 130 76.57 14.75 49.15
N GLU A 131 77.50 13.81 48.98
CA GLU A 131 77.30 12.59 48.18
C GLU A 131 76.17 11.72 48.75
N GLU A 132 76.18 11.43 50.05
CA GLU A 132 75.13 10.67 50.73
C GLU A 132 73.77 11.38 50.67
N ARG A 133 73.76 12.72 50.69
CA ARG A 133 72.54 13.50 50.54
C ARG A 133 71.98 13.39 49.13
N PHE A 134 72.82 13.45 48.09
CA PHE A 134 72.38 13.28 46.70
C PHE A 134 71.82 11.89 46.43
N ASP A 135 72.51 10.83 46.88
CA ASP A 135 72.03 9.45 46.72
C ASP A 135 70.69 9.23 47.42
N ARG A 136 70.51 9.79 48.63
CA ARG A 136 69.23 9.74 49.35
C ARG A 136 68.11 10.49 48.62
N ILE A 137 68.38 11.65 48.03
CA ILE A 137 67.37 12.41 47.27
C ILE A 137 66.94 11.62 46.03
N ILE A 138 67.89 11.05 45.29
CA ILE A 138 67.61 10.25 44.10
C ILE A 138 66.82 8.98 44.46
N ASP A 139 67.18 8.31 45.55
CA ASP A 139 66.53 7.06 45.97
C ASP A 139 65.16 7.23 46.61
N ASN A 140 64.93 8.35 47.29
CA ASN A 140 63.62 8.71 47.84
C ASN A 140 62.70 9.40 46.84
N SER A 141 63.18 9.72 45.63
CA SER A 141 62.34 10.25 44.57
C SER A 141 61.27 9.23 44.16
N GLU A 142 60.03 9.69 44.01
CA GLU A 142 58.93 8.89 43.45
C GLU A 142 59.08 8.68 41.93
N ALA A 143 59.86 9.54 41.26
CA ALA A 143 60.18 9.39 39.86
C ALA A 143 61.28 8.35 39.66
N GLY A 144 61.12 7.48 38.66
CA GLY A 144 62.12 6.49 38.28
C GLY A 144 63.35 7.15 37.67
N TYR A 145 64.44 7.23 38.42
CA TYR A 145 65.72 7.73 37.93
C TYR A 145 66.53 6.60 37.28
N PHE A 146 67.20 6.93 36.19
CA PHE A 146 68.15 6.05 35.52
C PHE A 146 69.33 6.85 34.97
N ARG A 147 70.49 6.18 34.87
CA ARG A 147 71.66 6.67 34.16
C ARG A 147 72.18 5.58 33.23
N LEU A 148 72.45 5.95 31.99
CA LEU A 148 73.02 5.14 30.92
C LEU A 148 74.44 5.61 30.61
N ASP A 149 75.28 4.71 30.12
CA ASP A 149 76.58 5.06 29.51
C ASP A 149 76.45 5.49 28.04
N GLU A 150 77.58 5.76 27.39
CA GLU A 150 77.65 6.15 25.97
C GLU A 150 77.19 5.05 25.00
N TRP A 151 77.04 3.80 25.45
CA TRP A 151 76.53 2.66 24.67
C TRP A 151 75.06 2.34 24.97
N GLY A 152 74.43 3.06 25.90
CA GLY A 152 73.03 2.88 26.26
C GLY A 152 72.79 1.76 27.29
N CYS A 153 73.81 1.34 28.02
CA CYS A 153 73.68 0.38 29.11
C CYS A 153 73.44 1.08 30.44
N PHE A 154 72.57 0.53 31.29
CA PHE A 154 72.27 1.10 32.61
C PHE A 154 73.51 1.08 33.50
N ARG A 155 73.95 2.25 33.97
CA ARG A 155 74.93 2.38 35.04
C ARG A 155 74.30 2.32 36.42
N THR A 156 73.14 2.95 36.57
CA THR A 156 72.38 2.93 37.83
C THR A 156 70.91 3.24 37.59
N VAL A 157 70.07 2.80 38.51
CA VAL A 157 68.64 3.09 38.58
C VAL A 157 68.24 3.26 40.04
N ASN A 158 67.26 4.10 40.34
CA ASN A 158 66.76 4.24 41.72
C ASN A 158 65.68 3.21 42.06
N ARG A 159 65.20 3.23 43.31
CA ARG A 159 64.16 2.31 43.78
C ARG A 159 62.83 2.49 43.05
N ALA A 160 62.45 3.72 42.69
CA ALA A 160 61.23 3.98 41.95
C ALA A 160 61.27 3.33 40.57
N TRP A 161 62.39 3.42 39.85
CA TRP A 161 62.55 2.81 38.53
C TRP A 161 62.33 1.29 38.57
N LEU A 162 62.87 0.63 39.59
CA LEU A 162 62.70 -0.82 39.81
C LEU A 162 61.24 -1.20 40.01
N ARG A 163 60.51 -0.43 40.84
CA ARG A 163 59.06 -0.64 41.07
C ARG A 163 58.26 -0.48 39.77
N LEU A 164 58.53 0.59 39.01
CA LEU A 164 57.83 0.88 37.76
C LEU A 164 57.96 -0.24 36.72
N HIS A 165 59.13 -0.88 36.65
CA HIS A 165 59.42 -1.90 35.64
C HIS A 165 59.34 -3.34 36.18
N GLY A 166 59.03 -3.55 37.46
CA GLY A 166 58.87 -4.86 38.08
C GLY A 166 60.18 -5.63 38.33
N TYR A 167 61.31 -4.94 38.51
CA TYR A 167 62.59 -5.57 38.86
C TYR A 167 62.80 -5.58 40.37
N ALA A 168 63.34 -6.68 40.92
CA ALA A 168 63.49 -6.82 42.37
C ALA A 168 64.76 -6.12 42.90
N LYS A 169 65.84 -6.11 42.11
CA LYS A 169 67.15 -5.56 42.51
C LYS A 169 67.85 -4.80 41.38
N ARG A 170 68.73 -3.86 41.73
CA ARG A 170 69.46 -3.01 40.76
C ARG A 170 70.44 -3.81 39.92
N GLU A 171 71.05 -4.83 40.50
CA GLU A 171 72.06 -5.69 39.85
C GLU A 171 71.48 -6.48 38.68
N GLU A 172 70.15 -6.67 38.64
CA GLU A 172 69.47 -7.28 37.49
C GLU A 172 69.39 -6.37 36.27
N VAL A 173 69.63 -5.06 36.44
CA VAL A 173 69.39 -4.02 35.43
C VAL A 173 70.71 -3.37 35.01
N VAL A 174 71.60 -3.11 35.97
CA VAL A 174 72.91 -2.52 35.70
C VAL A 174 73.69 -3.38 34.70
N GLY A 175 74.28 -2.74 33.69
CA GLY A 175 74.99 -3.37 32.58
C GLY A 175 74.10 -3.84 31.42
N LYS A 176 72.78 -3.90 31.58
CA LYS A 176 71.86 -4.25 30.47
C LYS A 176 71.56 -3.04 29.59
N PRO A 177 71.32 -3.24 28.29
CA PRO A 177 70.92 -2.16 27.39
C PRO A 177 69.52 -1.65 27.74
N PHE A 178 69.25 -0.35 27.52
CA PHE A 178 67.92 0.22 27.75
C PHE A 178 66.80 -0.44 26.92
N SER A 179 67.18 -1.18 25.87
CA SER A 179 66.29 -1.96 25.01
C SER A 179 65.48 -3.05 25.72
N ILE A 180 65.88 -3.48 26.92
CA ILE A 180 65.10 -4.42 27.72
C ILE A 180 63.70 -3.90 28.08
N THR A 181 63.54 -2.57 28.15
CA THR A 181 62.27 -1.88 28.45
C THR A 181 61.53 -1.35 27.22
N LEU A 182 62.10 -1.52 26.02
CA LEU A 182 61.50 -1.01 24.78
C LEU A 182 60.38 -1.91 24.27
N LEU A 183 59.35 -1.28 23.69
CA LEU A 183 58.39 -1.93 22.82
C LEU A 183 58.94 -1.97 21.38
N PRO A 184 58.74 -3.06 20.61
CA PRO A 184 59.26 -3.17 19.25
C PRO A 184 58.87 -2.02 18.32
N LYS A 185 57.64 -1.51 18.46
CA LYS A 185 57.11 -0.38 17.67
C LYS A 185 57.81 0.97 17.96
N ASP A 186 58.39 1.13 19.16
CA ASP A 186 58.95 2.40 19.64
C ASP A 186 60.50 2.39 19.64
N ALA A 187 61.11 1.31 19.14
CA ALA A 187 62.55 1.09 19.18
C ALA A 187 63.32 2.16 18.38
N GLN A 188 62.85 2.48 17.16
CA GLN A 188 63.49 3.47 16.30
C GLN A 188 63.43 4.88 16.90
N THR A 189 62.24 5.31 17.35
CA THR A 189 62.04 6.64 17.94
C THR A 189 62.90 6.86 19.18
N LEU A 190 63.02 5.86 20.04
CA LEU A 190 63.84 5.96 21.25
C LEU A 190 65.34 5.88 20.96
N GLN A 191 65.76 5.19 19.90
CA GLN A 191 67.14 5.21 19.43
C GLN A 191 67.53 6.58 18.85
N GLU A 192 66.63 7.23 18.10
CA GLU A 192 66.82 8.60 17.61
C GLU A 192 66.88 9.62 18.77
N LEU A 193 66.01 9.47 19.77
CA LEU A 193 66.05 10.30 20.98
C LEU A 193 67.35 10.11 21.76
N PHE A 194 67.82 8.87 21.93
CA PHE A 194 69.09 8.58 22.57
C PHE A 194 70.27 9.23 21.81
N GLY A 195 70.28 9.16 20.47
CA GLY A 195 71.26 9.83 19.63
C GLY A 195 71.26 11.36 19.79
N LYS A 196 70.08 12.00 19.83
CA LYS A 196 69.97 13.45 20.08
C LYS A 196 70.57 13.84 21.42
N VAL A 197 70.34 13.04 22.46
CA VAL A 197 70.89 13.32 23.79
C VAL A 197 72.40 13.14 23.85
N LEU A 198 72.95 12.12 23.17
CA LEU A 198 74.41 11.97 23.05
C LEU A 198 75.08 13.13 22.31
N CYS A 199 74.39 13.77 21.37
CA CYS A 199 74.83 15.01 20.73
C CYS A 199 74.73 16.25 21.65
N GLY A 200 74.34 16.07 22.92
CA GLY A 200 74.30 17.11 23.93
C GLY A 200 72.97 17.85 24.05
N GLN A 201 71.90 17.38 23.40
CA GLN A 201 70.56 17.98 23.46
C GLN A 201 69.72 17.36 24.59
N SER A 202 69.12 18.18 25.45
CA SER A 202 68.17 17.71 26.46
C SER A 202 66.77 17.48 25.86
N VAL A 203 66.10 16.42 26.30
CA VAL A 203 64.69 16.14 26.02
C VAL A 203 63.90 16.42 27.30
N PRO A 204 63.29 17.61 27.44
CA PRO A 204 62.67 18.01 28.70
C PRO A 204 61.39 17.22 29.00
N ARG A 205 60.70 16.75 27.96
CA ARG A 205 59.46 15.98 28.10
C ARG A 205 59.19 15.14 26.85
N ALA A 206 59.04 13.85 27.04
CA ALA A 206 58.50 12.93 26.05
C ALA A 206 57.67 11.87 26.78
N ASP A 207 56.57 11.43 26.18
CA ASP A 207 55.79 10.31 26.68
C ASP A 207 56.08 9.04 25.87
N GLY A 208 55.96 7.88 26.51
CA GLY A 208 56.23 6.62 25.86
C GLY A 208 55.76 5.43 26.69
N ALA A 209 55.42 4.36 25.98
CA ALA A 209 55.07 3.08 26.59
C ALA A 209 56.34 2.22 26.73
N ARG A 210 56.47 1.55 27.86
CA ARG A 210 57.60 0.66 28.18
C ARG A 210 57.09 -0.69 28.62
N ARG A 211 57.86 -1.72 28.30
CA ARG A 211 57.57 -3.09 28.72
C ARG A 211 58.20 -3.37 30.07
N CYS A 212 57.40 -3.84 31.01
CA CYS A 212 57.82 -4.30 32.32
C CYS A 212 58.39 -5.73 32.25
N LYS A 213 59.06 -6.18 33.30
CA LYS A 213 59.68 -7.52 33.37
C LYS A 213 58.67 -8.67 33.18
N ASP A 214 57.45 -8.50 33.66
CA ASP A 214 56.34 -9.45 33.55
C ASP A 214 55.62 -9.42 32.18
N GLY A 215 56.04 -8.54 31.28
CA GLY A 215 55.44 -8.34 29.96
C GLY A 215 54.31 -7.32 29.91
N THR A 216 53.88 -6.77 31.04
CA THR A 216 52.88 -5.67 31.07
C THR A 216 53.45 -4.39 30.47
N ILE A 217 52.57 -3.48 30.08
CA ILE A 217 52.94 -2.18 29.50
C ILE A 217 52.67 -1.08 30.52
N GLY A 218 53.71 -0.32 30.87
CA GLY A 218 53.62 0.90 31.66
C GLY A 218 53.76 2.15 30.78
N TYR A 219 52.97 3.18 31.05
CA TYR A 219 53.01 4.45 30.34
C TYR A 219 53.71 5.49 31.19
N HIS A 220 54.70 6.18 30.59
CA HIS A 220 55.54 7.10 31.34
C HIS A 220 55.73 8.42 30.61
N VAL A 221 55.81 9.51 31.36
CA VAL A 221 56.43 10.76 30.90
C VAL A 221 57.86 10.77 31.40
N PHE A 222 58.81 11.03 30.50
CA PHE A 222 60.22 11.03 30.83
C PHE A 222 60.94 12.30 30.36
N SER A 223 61.94 12.68 31.13
CA SER A 223 62.91 13.73 30.80
C SER A 223 64.29 13.11 30.75
N VAL A 224 65.10 13.53 29.78
CA VAL A 224 66.41 12.93 29.51
C VAL A 224 67.44 14.02 29.22
N ASN A 225 68.57 13.96 29.90
CA ASN A 225 69.64 14.95 29.83
C ASN A 225 71.00 14.27 29.57
N PRO A 226 71.93 14.95 28.86
CA PRO A 226 73.29 14.45 28.68
C PRO A 226 74.10 14.58 29.97
N VAL A 227 74.84 13.54 30.33
CA VAL A 227 75.84 13.58 31.41
C VAL A 227 77.17 14.01 30.80
N ARG A 228 77.79 15.08 31.33
CA ARG A 228 79.03 15.65 30.79
C ARG A 228 80.18 15.52 31.79
N GLU A 229 81.32 15.04 31.33
CA GLU A 229 82.60 15.07 32.04
C GLU A 229 83.64 15.78 31.17
N ARG A 230 84.36 16.78 31.73
CA ARG A 230 85.41 17.54 31.01
C ARG A 230 84.98 18.00 29.60
N ASN A 231 83.74 18.49 29.48
CA ASN A 231 83.12 18.96 28.22
C ASN A 231 82.79 17.89 27.15
N ARG A 232 82.90 16.60 27.47
CA ARG A 232 82.45 15.48 26.63
C ARG A 232 81.20 14.83 27.22
N VAL A 233 80.24 14.46 26.37
CA VAL A 233 79.08 13.66 26.80
C VAL A 233 79.54 12.22 27.02
N VAL A 234 79.35 11.71 28.25
CA VAL A 234 79.79 10.37 28.68
C VAL A 234 78.63 9.41 28.97
N GLY A 235 77.41 9.90 28.80
CA GLY A 235 76.22 9.12 29.07
C GLY A 235 74.97 9.98 29.09
N VAL A 236 73.89 9.36 29.54
CA VAL A 236 72.55 9.93 29.50
C VAL A 236 71.86 9.64 30.83
N GLU A 237 71.20 10.61 31.43
CA GLU A 237 70.40 10.38 32.63
C GLU A 237 69.00 10.94 32.48
N GLY A 238 68.05 10.39 33.22
CA GLY A 238 66.68 10.82 33.10
C GLY A 238 65.80 10.36 34.25
N PHE A 239 64.59 10.93 34.25
CA PHE A 239 63.52 10.59 35.18
C PHE A 239 62.30 10.07 34.41
N LEU A 240 61.57 9.16 35.03
CA LEU A 240 60.32 8.57 34.54
C LEU A 240 59.21 8.80 35.56
N LEU A 241 58.11 9.39 35.14
CA LEU A 241 56.88 9.53 35.91
C LEU A 241 55.83 8.59 35.35
N ASP A 242 55.21 7.79 36.21
CA ASP A 242 54.12 6.89 35.83
C ASP A 242 52.84 7.69 35.50
N ILE A 243 52.27 7.42 34.34
CA ILE A 243 50.97 7.92 33.90
C ILE A 243 50.03 6.78 33.48
N THR A 244 50.33 5.53 33.87
CA THR A 244 49.59 4.34 33.46
C THR A 244 48.13 4.39 33.87
N GLU A 245 47.83 4.73 35.13
CA GLU A 245 46.44 4.83 35.62
C GLU A 245 45.66 5.90 34.85
N ARG A 246 46.26 7.08 34.68
CA ARG A 246 45.67 8.18 33.90
C ARG A 246 45.39 7.76 32.45
N LYS A 247 46.34 7.08 31.80
CA LYS A 247 46.17 6.60 30.41
C LYS A 247 45.12 5.51 30.30
N ARG A 248 45.01 4.61 31.28
CA ARG A 248 43.94 3.60 31.32
C ARG A 248 42.56 4.25 31.44
N ILE A 249 42.38 5.20 32.35
CA ILE A 249 41.11 5.93 32.51
C ILE A 249 40.72 6.66 31.21
N GLU A 250 41.68 7.32 30.56
CA GLU A 250 41.46 8.01 29.28
C GLU A 250 41.02 7.02 28.19
N MET A 251 41.72 5.89 28.06
CA MET A 251 41.40 4.85 27.08
C MET A 251 40.06 4.14 27.37
N ASP A 252 39.75 3.86 28.64
CA ASP A 252 38.49 3.24 29.05
C ASP A 252 37.31 4.17 28.74
N LEU A 253 37.46 5.46 29.01
CA LEU A 253 36.45 6.47 28.67
C LEU A 253 36.24 6.59 27.15
N GLU A 254 37.32 6.57 26.35
CA GLU A 254 37.23 6.55 24.89
C GLU A 254 36.55 5.28 24.39
N TYR A 255 36.84 4.13 24.99
CA TYR A 255 36.24 2.85 24.66
C TYR A 255 34.74 2.82 24.97
N GLU A 256 34.33 3.25 26.17
CA GLU A 256 32.91 3.36 26.54
C GLU A 256 32.15 4.31 25.60
N ARG A 257 32.75 5.47 25.29
CA ARG A 257 32.16 6.43 24.34
C ARG A 257 32.02 5.83 22.94
N SER A 258 33.03 5.08 22.48
CA SER A 258 32.98 4.38 21.19
C SER A 258 31.88 3.31 21.17
N GLN A 259 31.74 2.53 22.24
CA GLN A 259 30.66 1.56 22.36
C GLN A 259 29.28 2.22 22.34
N PHE A 260 29.07 3.31 23.07
CA PHE A 260 27.81 4.04 23.06
C PHE A 260 27.43 4.55 21.66
N LEU A 261 28.37 5.18 20.96
CA LEU A 261 28.14 5.66 19.58
C LEU A 261 27.91 4.52 18.59
N SER A 262 28.54 3.36 18.80
CA SER A 262 28.37 2.19 17.94
C SER A 262 26.92 1.66 17.93
N ILE A 263 26.17 1.85 19.02
CA ILE A 263 24.76 1.45 19.11
C ILE A 263 23.93 2.26 18.09
N PHE A 264 24.13 3.58 18.03
CA PHE A 264 23.42 4.44 17.09
C PHE A 264 23.88 4.25 15.65
N ASP A 265 25.17 3.99 15.44
CA ASP A 265 25.73 3.70 14.12
C ASP A 265 25.32 2.32 13.57
N GLY A 266 24.93 1.39 14.44
CA GLY A 266 24.34 0.11 14.05
C GLY A 266 22.88 0.21 13.61
N ILE A 267 22.23 1.36 13.82
CA ILE A 267 20.88 1.64 13.31
C ILE A 267 21.01 2.15 11.88
N ASP A 268 20.47 1.39 10.92
CA ASP A 268 20.47 1.78 9.50
C ASP A 268 19.50 2.92 9.17
N GLU A 269 18.66 3.31 10.13
CA GLU A 269 17.74 4.43 10.02
C GLU A 269 18.39 5.75 10.46
N PRO A 270 18.04 6.89 9.82
CA PRO A 270 18.45 8.21 10.26
C PRO A 270 18.14 8.48 11.74
N VAL A 271 19.18 8.78 12.52
CA VAL A 271 19.07 9.20 13.92
C VAL A 271 19.80 10.52 14.13
N TYR A 272 19.14 11.45 14.80
CA TYR A 272 19.82 12.65 15.31
C TYR A 272 19.40 12.98 16.73
N ILE A 273 20.27 13.75 17.38
CA ILE A 273 20.04 14.28 18.72
C ILE A 273 20.24 15.78 18.66
N SER A 274 19.32 16.55 19.23
CA SER A 274 19.38 18.01 19.24
C SER A 274 19.04 18.60 20.60
N ASP A 275 19.56 19.80 20.84
CA ASP A 275 19.16 20.62 21.98
C ASP A 275 17.73 21.16 21.74
N PRO A 276 16.76 20.87 22.62
CA PRO A 276 15.38 21.29 22.40
C PRO A 276 15.16 22.80 22.58
N SER A 277 16.07 23.51 23.24
CA SER A 277 15.97 24.96 23.46
C SER A 277 16.63 25.75 22.33
N THR A 278 17.81 25.33 21.88
CA THR A 278 18.54 26.05 20.82
C THR A 278 18.30 25.49 19.42
N TYR A 279 17.77 24.26 19.33
CA TYR A 279 17.58 23.46 18.12
C TYR A 279 18.87 22.96 17.47
N ASP A 280 20.03 23.14 18.12
CA ASP A 280 21.31 22.74 17.54
C ASP A 280 21.45 21.21 17.57
N ILE A 281 21.88 20.63 16.46
CA ILE A 281 22.13 19.20 16.32
C ILE A 281 23.41 18.86 17.09
N LEU A 282 23.28 18.02 18.11
CA LEU A 282 24.36 17.57 18.99
C LEU A 282 25.03 16.30 18.45
N TYR A 283 24.29 15.46 17.74
CA TYR A 283 24.81 14.21 17.18
C TYR A 283 23.96 13.75 15.99
N VAL A 284 24.61 13.09 15.03
CA VAL A 284 24.00 12.39 13.90
C VAL A 284 24.65 11.02 13.74
N ASN A 285 23.87 9.98 13.46
CA ASN A 285 24.44 8.67 13.15
C ASN A 285 24.92 8.58 11.70
N LYS A 286 25.66 7.52 11.37
CA LYS A 286 26.10 7.24 10.00
C LYS A 286 24.99 7.26 8.96
N ALA A 287 23.80 6.74 9.29
CA ALA A 287 22.68 6.69 8.35
C ALA A 287 22.18 8.08 7.95
N LEU A 288 21.98 8.98 8.91
CA LEU A 288 21.63 10.37 8.63
C LEU A 288 22.78 11.11 7.94
N GLY A 289 24.02 10.90 8.39
CA GLY A 289 25.21 11.54 7.82
C GLY A 289 25.42 11.20 6.34
N ARG A 290 25.17 9.95 5.91
CA ARG A 290 25.18 9.57 4.49
C ARG A 290 24.16 10.35 3.66
N ARG A 291 23.07 10.80 4.26
CA ARG A 291 21.92 11.40 3.58
C ARG A 291 21.94 12.93 3.57
N PHE A 292 22.41 13.55 4.65
CA PHE A 292 22.42 15.00 4.83
C PHE A 292 23.81 15.60 5.01
N GLY A 293 24.87 14.77 5.07
CA GLY A 293 26.23 15.22 5.34
C GLY A 293 26.49 15.46 6.82
N ASP A 294 27.60 16.12 7.14
CA ASP A 294 27.88 16.58 8.49
C ASP A 294 27.12 17.87 8.78
N ILE A 295 26.08 17.74 9.61
CA ILE A 295 25.19 18.82 10.02
C ILE A 295 25.22 19.05 11.53
N VAL A 296 26.22 18.49 12.23
CA VAL A 296 26.40 18.72 13.66
C VAL A 296 26.70 20.20 13.91
N GLY A 297 26.05 20.77 14.92
CA GLY A 297 26.12 22.20 15.26
C GLY A 297 25.16 23.10 14.47
N GLN A 298 24.52 22.61 13.40
CA GLN A 298 23.48 23.35 12.68
C GLN A 298 22.12 23.23 13.38
N LYS A 299 21.18 24.13 13.06
CA LYS A 299 19.81 24.05 13.58
C LYS A 299 19.02 22.95 12.87
N CYS A 300 18.29 22.13 13.63
CA CYS A 300 17.59 20.96 13.09
C CYS A 300 16.55 21.32 12.02
N HIS A 301 15.82 22.43 12.19
CA HIS A 301 14.82 22.89 11.22
C HIS A 301 15.45 23.41 9.92
N GLU A 302 16.61 24.05 10.00
CA GLU A 302 17.37 24.52 8.83
C GLU A 302 18.00 23.35 8.09
N ALA A 303 18.77 22.53 8.80
CA ALA A 303 19.52 21.42 8.21
C ALA A 303 18.61 20.31 7.67
N LEU A 304 17.55 19.93 8.39
CA LEU A 304 16.72 18.79 8.00
C LEU A 304 15.50 19.19 7.17
N GLN A 305 14.90 20.35 7.42
CA GLN A 305 13.66 20.77 6.75
C GLN A 305 13.87 21.93 5.76
N GLY A 306 14.98 22.66 5.82
CA GLY A 306 15.19 23.86 5.00
C GLY A 306 14.33 25.05 5.43
N LEU A 307 14.00 25.14 6.73
CA LEU A 307 13.20 26.22 7.31
C LEU A 307 14.10 27.20 8.05
N ASP A 308 13.77 28.50 8.02
CA ASP A 308 14.48 29.57 8.74
C ASP A 308 14.03 29.72 10.21
N ALA A 309 13.00 28.99 10.61
CA ALA A 309 12.40 29.03 11.94
C ALA A 309 12.03 27.62 12.42
N PRO A 310 11.84 27.39 13.73
CA PRO A 310 11.40 26.11 14.26
C PRO A 310 10.18 25.56 13.52
N CYS A 311 10.19 24.26 13.27
CA CYS A 311 9.12 23.59 12.53
C CYS A 311 7.74 23.90 13.17
N PRO A 312 6.71 24.28 12.39
CA PRO A 312 5.36 24.50 12.92
C PRO A 312 4.77 23.27 13.62
N HIS A 313 5.29 22.10 13.27
CA HIS A 313 4.92 20.79 13.77
C HIS A 313 5.98 20.22 14.75
N CYS A 314 6.84 21.07 15.33
CA CYS A 314 7.83 20.63 16.30
C CYS A 314 7.16 19.90 17.47
N THR A 315 7.63 18.69 17.76
CA THR A 315 7.02 17.82 18.78
C THR A 315 7.64 18.02 20.18
N ASN A 316 8.46 19.06 20.37
CA ASN A 316 9.10 19.36 21.65
C ASN A 316 8.07 19.43 22.80
N ASP A 317 6.91 20.05 22.57
CA ASP A 317 5.82 20.14 23.56
C ASP A 317 5.21 18.77 23.92
N ARG A 318 5.37 17.76 23.06
CA ARG A 318 4.85 16.40 23.25
C ARG A 318 5.82 15.47 23.97
N ILE A 319 7.11 15.80 24.03
CA ILE A 319 8.15 14.93 24.60
C ILE A 319 8.90 15.54 25.78
N LEU A 320 8.81 16.86 26.00
CA LEU A 320 9.47 17.58 27.09
C LEU A 320 8.56 17.80 28.30
N GLY A 321 9.13 18.37 29.38
CA GLY A 321 8.40 18.71 30.59
C GLY A 321 7.79 17.47 31.27
N HIS A 322 6.49 17.50 31.52
CA HIS A 322 5.76 16.38 32.13
C HIS A 322 5.74 15.10 31.26
N ASN A 323 6.07 15.22 29.96
CA ASN A 323 6.15 14.09 29.03
C ASN A 323 7.56 13.51 28.88
N PHE A 324 8.52 13.95 29.71
CA PHE A 324 9.89 13.43 29.66
C PHE A 324 9.93 11.90 29.70
N GLY A 325 10.65 11.30 28.75
CA GLY A 325 10.76 9.85 28.61
C GLY A 325 9.58 9.17 27.90
N ARG A 326 8.53 9.89 27.49
CA ARG A 326 7.50 9.35 26.60
C ARG A 326 7.96 9.39 25.15
N THR A 327 7.57 8.37 24.39
CA THR A 327 7.83 8.29 22.96
C THR A 327 6.63 8.84 22.19
N HIS A 328 6.88 9.71 21.21
CA HIS A 328 5.88 10.21 20.29
C HIS A 328 6.19 9.73 18.88
N ILE A 329 5.24 9.04 18.24
CA ILE A 329 5.40 8.48 16.89
C ILE A 329 4.43 9.21 15.96
N TRP A 330 4.94 9.67 14.82
CA TRP A 330 4.16 10.40 13.84
C TRP A 330 4.77 10.23 12.44
N GLU A 331 4.01 10.58 11.41
CA GLU A 331 4.45 10.48 10.02
C GLU A 331 4.54 11.86 9.40
N TRP A 332 5.62 12.11 8.66
CA TRP A 332 5.89 13.41 8.07
C TRP A 332 6.64 13.27 6.75
N GLN A 333 6.24 14.08 5.76
CA GLN A 333 7.01 14.23 4.54
C GLN A 333 8.03 15.34 4.73
N ASN A 334 9.31 14.96 4.73
CA ASN A 334 10.40 15.91 4.84
C ASN A 334 10.37 16.90 3.66
N GLN A 335 10.46 18.20 3.96
CA GLN A 335 10.31 19.23 2.93
C GLN A 335 11.52 19.35 2.01
N ARG A 336 12.72 19.03 2.53
CA ARG A 336 13.98 19.16 1.80
C ARG A 336 14.20 18.04 0.81
N ASN A 337 13.99 16.79 1.20
CA ASN A 337 14.24 15.61 0.34
C ASN A 337 12.96 14.94 -0.22
N ARG A 338 11.77 15.36 0.22
CA ARG A 338 10.46 14.83 -0.22
C ARG A 338 10.19 13.35 0.14
N HIS A 339 11.01 12.74 0.99
CA HIS A 339 10.75 11.41 1.52
C HIS A 339 9.76 11.45 2.69
N TRP A 340 8.99 10.38 2.82
CA TRP A 340 8.11 10.17 3.96
C TRP A 340 8.86 9.42 5.06
N TYR A 341 8.76 9.93 6.27
CA TYR A 341 9.35 9.32 7.45
C TYR A 341 8.28 9.01 8.49
N ARG A 342 8.46 7.89 9.19
CA ARG A 342 7.87 7.66 10.50
C ARG A 342 8.89 8.10 11.54
N CYS A 343 8.65 9.28 12.11
CA CYS A 343 9.50 9.90 13.12
C CYS A 343 9.11 9.37 14.50
N ILE A 344 10.11 8.90 15.25
CA ILE A 344 10.00 8.40 16.61
C ILE A 344 10.80 9.34 17.49
N ASP A 345 10.09 10.22 18.19
CA ASP A 345 10.69 11.30 18.98
C ASP A 345 10.63 10.96 20.46
N ARG A 346 11.72 11.25 21.18
CA ARG A 346 11.79 11.06 22.63
C ARG A 346 12.77 12.04 23.26
N ALA A 347 12.41 12.57 24.43
CA ALA A 347 13.37 13.30 25.27
C ALA A 347 14.22 12.32 26.07
N ILE A 348 15.54 12.50 26.04
CA ILE A 348 16.53 11.67 26.72
C ILE A 348 17.47 12.54 27.58
N ARG A 349 18.18 11.93 28.53
CA ARG A 349 19.34 12.57 29.16
C ARG A 349 20.55 12.33 28.27
N TRP A 350 21.25 13.40 27.90
CA TRP A 350 22.45 13.34 27.08
C TRP A 350 23.71 13.16 27.93
N SER A 351 24.84 12.83 27.29
CA SER A 351 26.11 12.50 27.98
C SER A 351 26.68 13.64 28.83
N ASP A 352 26.30 14.88 28.55
CA ASP A 352 26.67 16.07 29.32
C ASP A 352 25.62 16.47 30.38
N GLY A 353 24.61 15.62 30.59
CA GLY A 353 23.57 15.79 31.60
C GLY A 353 22.36 16.63 31.16
N ARG A 354 22.42 17.31 29.99
CA ARG A 354 21.28 18.09 29.50
C ARG A 354 20.15 17.20 28.98
N ILE A 355 18.93 17.76 28.95
CA ILE A 355 17.81 17.11 28.26
C ILE A 355 17.96 17.37 26.76
N ALA A 356 18.02 16.30 25.97
CA ALA A 356 18.09 16.38 24.53
C ALA A 356 16.88 15.69 23.87
N ARG A 357 16.51 16.16 22.68
CA ARG A 357 15.59 15.45 21.79
C ARG A 357 16.39 14.40 21.04
N CYS A 358 15.91 13.16 21.03
CA CYS A 358 16.37 12.11 20.14
C CYS A 358 15.23 11.76 19.18
N GLU A 359 15.54 11.73 17.89
CA GLU A 359 14.61 11.31 16.85
C GLU A 359 15.23 10.21 16.00
N ILE A 360 14.45 9.15 15.79
CA ILE A 360 14.72 8.10 14.81
C ILE A 360 13.68 8.24 13.70
N ALA A 361 14.12 8.37 12.45
CA ALA A 361 13.23 8.60 11.31
C ALA A 361 13.29 7.40 10.34
N ILE A 362 12.26 6.55 10.36
CA ILE A 362 12.17 5.38 9.48
C ILE A 362 11.66 5.81 8.11
N ASP A 363 12.39 5.52 7.02
CA ASP A 363 11.93 5.87 5.67
C ASP A 363 10.77 4.97 5.22
N ILE A 364 9.56 5.52 5.19
CA ILE A 364 8.33 4.84 4.77
C ILE A 364 7.89 5.27 3.37
N THR A 365 8.78 5.87 2.56
CA THR A 365 8.42 6.39 1.24
C THR A 365 7.90 5.31 0.30
N LEU A 366 8.54 4.13 0.29
CA LEU A 366 8.08 3.00 -0.53
C LEU A 366 6.73 2.48 -0.05
N GLN A 367 6.54 2.38 1.27
CA GLN A 367 5.27 1.99 1.87
C GLN A 367 4.15 2.96 1.49
N LYS A 368 4.38 4.28 1.63
CA LYS A 368 3.39 5.30 1.26
C LYS A 368 3.02 5.28 -0.22
N ARG A 369 3.99 5.05 -1.11
CA ARG A 369 3.72 4.88 -2.55
C ARG A 369 2.90 3.63 -2.83
N ALA A 370 3.19 2.52 -2.15
CA ALA A 370 2.42 1.28 -2.29
C ALA A 370 1.00 1.42 -1.74
N GLU A 371 0.82 2.05 -0.57
CA GLU A 371 -0.50 2.36 0.01
C GLU A 371 -1.34 3.21 -0.95
N GLN A 372 -0.75 4.26 -1.53
CA GLN A 372 -1.42 5.10 -2.52
C GLN A 372 -1.81 4.32 -3.79
N GLU A 373 -0.95 3.44 -4.28
CA GLU A 373 -1.25 2.59 -5.45
C GLU A 373 -2.35 1.56 -5.17
N VAL A 374 -2.37 0.97 -3.97
CA VAL A 374 -3.42 0.03 -3.55
C VAL A 374 -4.75 0.76 -3.39
N GLU A 375 -4.78 1.92 -2.71
CA GLU A 375 -5.95 2.78 -2.60
C GLU A 375 -6.48 3.16 -3.98
N ARG A 376 -5.58 3.53 -4.91
CA ARG A 376 -5.91 3.86 -6.29
C ARG A 376 -6.56 2.67 -7.02
N ARG A 377 -5.94 1.49 -6.97
CA ARG A 377 -6.49 0.27 -7.58
C ARG A 377 -7.83 -0.15 -6.97
N ASN A 378 -8.00 -0.03 -5.65
CA ASN A 378 -9.25 -0.34 -4.99
C ASN A 378 -10.38 0.61 -5.44
N ARG A 379 -10.12 1.92 -5.57
CA ARG A 379 -11.11 2.86 -6.12
C ARG A 379 -11.50 2.49 -7.55
N GLN A 380 -10.54 2.14 -8.40
CA GLN A 380 -10.82 1.67 -9.76
C GLN A 380 -11.66 0.39 -9.76
N LEU A 381 -11.33 -0.59 -8.92
CA LEU A 381 -12.06 -1.85 -8.83
C LEU A 381 -13.50 -1.65 -8.33
N THR A 382 -13.71 -0.82 -7.30
CA THR A 382 -15.05 -0.53 -6.78
C THR A 382 -15.93 0.11 -7.85
N ALA A 383 -15.43 1.10 -8.59
CA ALA A 383 -16.17 1.74 -9.69
C ALA A 383 -16.54 0.74 -10.80
N ILE A 384 -15.62 -0.15 -11.18
CA ILE A 384 -15.90 -1.19 -12.19
C ILE A 384 -16.94 -2.20 -11.67
N HIS A 385 -16.85 -2.60 -10.39
CA HIS A 385 -17.72 -3.62 -9.82
C HIS A 385 -19.18 -3.16 -9.69
N GLY A 386 -19.39 -1.90 -9.35
CA GLY A 386 -20.73 -1.35 -9.25
C GLY A 386 -21.41 -1.22 -10.63
N ILE A 387 -20.68 -0.76 -11.66
CA ILE A 387 -21.20 -0.72 -13.04
C ILE A 387 -21.49 -2.13 -13.56
N THR A 388 -20.57 -3.08 -13.33
CA THR A 388 -20.78 -4.48 -13.73
C THR A 388 -21.99 -5.09 -13.02
N SER A 389 -22.24 -4.70 -11.77
CA SER A 389 -23.41 -5.14 -11.01
C SER A 389 -24.70 -4.50 -11.52
N ALA A 390 -24.70 -3.21 -11.84
CA ALA A 390 -25.82 -2.51 -12.45
C ALA A 390 -26.18 -3.14 -13.81
N ALA A 391 -25.19 -3.37 -14.67
CA ALA A 391 -25.34 -3.98 -15.99
C ALA A 391 -25.82 -5.44 -15.98
N ASN A 392 -25.76 -6.13 -14.84
CA ASN A 392 -26.22 -7.51 -14.72
C ASN A 392 -27.57 -7.67 -13.99
N ARG A 393 -28.13 -6.60 -13.39
CA ARG A 393 -29.35 -6.70 -12.57
C ARG A 393 -30.64 -6.37 -13.32
N SER A 394 -30.58 -5.50 -14.33
CA SER A 394 -31.75 -5.13 -15.13
C SER A 394 -31.59 -5.55 -16.59
N LEU A 395 -32.71 -5.93 -17.21
CA LEU A 395 -32.81 -6.17 -18.66
C LEU A 395 -33.21 -4.88 -19.40
N ASP A 396 -33.46 -3.79 -18.67
CA ASP A 396 -33.78 -2.48 -19.23
C ASP A 396 -32.50 -1.65 -19.39
N LEU A 397 -32.18 -1.31 -20.64
CA LEU A 397 -30.97 -0.58 -20.98
C LEU A 397 -30.91 0.81 -20.34
N GLU A 398 -32.04 1.51 -20.23
CA GLU A 398 -32.09 2.85 -19.64
C GLU A 398 -31.79 2.80 -18.14
N GLU A 399 -32.35 1.81 -17.43
CA GLU A 399 -32.13 1.60 -16.00
C GLU A 399 -30.67 1.24 -15.69
N VAL A 400 -30.08 0.37 -16.52
CA VAL A 400 -28.66 0.00 -16.45
C VAL A 400 -27.76 1.22 -16.62
N LEU A 401 -28.01 2.02 -17.67
CA LEU A 401 -27.17 3.18 -17.98
C LEU A 401 -27.34 4.30 -16.96
N CYS A 402 -28.57 4.53 -16.45
CA CYS A 402 -28.81 5.48 -15.37
C CYS A 402 -28.04 5.08 -14.10
N SER A 403 -28.18 3.83 -13.66
CA SER A 403 -27.49 3.35 -12.46
C SER A 403 -25.97 3.40 -12.59
N ALA A 404 -25.43 3.07 -13.77
CA ALA A 404 -24.00 3.18 -14.03
C ALA A 404 -23.54 4.64 -14.00
N LEU A 405 -24.30 5.54 -14.65
CA LEU A 405 -24.00 6.96 -14.71
C LEU A 405 -24.03 7.64 -13.33
N ASP A 406 -24.97 7.27 -12.45
CA ASP A 406 -25.00 7.74 -11.05
C ASP A 406 -23.70 7.42 -10.31
N GLU A 407 -23.18 6.21 -10.52
CA GLU A 407 -21.94 5.77 -9.90
C GLU A 407 -20.71 6.47 -10.49
N VAL A 408 -20.70 6.69 -11.81
CA VAL A 408 -19.70 7.53 -12.47
C VAL A 408 -19.72 8.95 -11.87
N CYS A 409 -20.87 9.59 -11.80
CA CYS A 409 -21.01 10.93 -11.20
C CYS A 409 -20.48 10.95 -9.76
N THR A 410 -20.77 9.91 -8.97
CA THR A 410 -20.28 9.78 -7.59
C THR A 410 -18.75 9.67 -7.52
N VAL A 411 -18.15 8.80 -8.35
CA VAL A 411 -16.69 8.56 -8.37
C VAL A 411 -15.92 9.80 -8.78
N PHE A 412 -16.41 10.51 -9.80
CA PHE A 412 -15.77 11.75 -10.29
C PHE A 412 -16.23 13.00 -9.54
N GLN A 413 -17.13 12.88 -8.57
CA GLN A 413 -17.76 14.00 -7.87
C GLN A 413 -18.32 15.07 -8.82
N ALA A 414 -18.92 14.61 -9.93
CA ALA A 414 -19.63 15.43 -10.87
C ALA A 414 -21.03 15.74 -10.34
N ASP A 415 -21.53 16.94 -10.62
CA ASP A 415 -22.86 17.37 -10.18
C ASP A 415 -23.97 16.82 -11.10
N GLY A 416 -23.61 16.42 -12.33
CA GLY A 416 -24.50 15.70 -13.23
C GLY A 416 -23.77 15.05 -14.40
N GLY A 417 -24.50 14.28 -15.19
CA GLY A 417 -24.00 13.61 -16.37
C GLY A 417 -25.12 13.12 -17.28
N VAL A 418 -24.78 12.83 -18.54
CA VAL A 418 -25.71 12.32 -19.55
C VAL A 418 -25.00 11.27 -20.42
N VAL A 419 -25.69 10.20 -20.77
CA VAL A 419 -25.26 9.23 -21.79
C VAL A 419 -26.15 9.38 -23.01
N TYR A 420 -25.52 9.51 -24.17
CA TYR A 420 -26.17 9.59 -25.47
C TYR A 420 -25.83 8.38 -26.32
N LEU A 421 -26.81 7.84 -27.03
CA LEU A 421 -26.59 6.78 -28.03
C LEU A 421 -26.93 7.30 -29.43
N THR A 422 -26.24 6.74 -30.42
CA THR A 422 -26.44 7.13 -31.81
C THR A 422 -27.79 6.66 -32.37
N GLU A 423 -28.43 7.55 -33.14
CA GLU A 423 -29.52 7.27 -34.07
C GLU A 423 -28.98 7.39 -35.51
N ASP A 424 -29.68 6.76 -36.48
CA ASP A 424 -29.43 6.93 -37.92
C ASP A 424 -27.97 6.69 -38.39
N GLY A 425 -27.29 5.73 -37.76
CA GLY A 425 -25.95 5.31 -38.19
C GLY A 425 -24.83 6.33 -37.94
N GLY A 426 -24.89 7.08 -36.84
CA GLY A 426 -23.81 7.99 -36.41
C GLY A 426 -24.09 9.47 -36.65
N GLN A 427 -25.24 9.83 -37.24
CA GLN A 427 -25.53 11.21 -37.65
C GLN A 427 -26.14 12.05 -36.52
N SER A 428 -27.02 11.45 -35.73
CA SER A 428 -27.67 12.06 -34.56
C SER A 428 -27.48 11.22 -33.32
N PHE A 429 -27.64 11.86 -32.18
CA PHE A 429 -27.51 11.26 -30.86
C PHE A 429 -28.68 11.71 -29.99
N HIS A 430 -29.19 10.80 -29.15
CA HIS A 430 -30.25 11.08 -28.19
C HIS A 430 -29.86 10.61 -26.80
N ALA A 431 -30.28 11.35 -25.78
CA ALA A 431 -30.03 11.00 -24.38
C ALA A 431 -30.86 9.77 -23.99
N VAL A 432 -30.19 8.77 -23.40
CA VAL A 432 -30.79 7.52 -22.91
C VAL A 432 -30.67 7.35 -21.39
N ALA A 433 -29.76 8.12 -20.77
CA ALA A 433 -29.60 8.15 -19.32
C ALA A 433 -29.11 9.52 -18.87
N CYS A 434 -29.59 9.96 -17.71
CA CYS A 434 -29.14 11.21 -17.09
C CYS A 434 -29.05 11.05 -15.57
N SER A 435 -28.10 11.74 -14.95
CA SER A 435 -27.92 11.80 -13.50
C SER A 435 -27.64 13.24 -13.09
N GLY A 436 -28.28 13.74 -12.04
CA GLY A 436 -28.03 15.10 -11.53
C GLY A 436 -28.41 16.26 -12.47
N VAL A 437 -29.11 15.98 -13.57
CA VAL A 437 -29.61 16.96 -14.55
C VAL A 437 -31.12 17.07 -14.43
N SER A 438 -31.67 18.28 -14.33
CA SER A 438 -33.12 18.48 -14.23
C SER A 438 -33.84 18.24 -15.57
N PRO A 439 -35.15 17.91 -15.57
CA PRO A 439 -35.89 17.68 -16.81
C PRO A 439 -35.88 18.87 -17.79
N GLU A 440 -35.89 20.10 -17.27
CA GLU A 440 -35.81 21.32 -18.09
C GLU A 440 -34.42 21.50 -18.73
N GLU A 441 -33.35 21.19 -17.99
CA GLU A 441 -31.99 21.21 -18.52
C GLU A 441 -31.82 20.12 -19.58
N LEU A 442 -32.26 18.89 -19.30
CA LEU A 442 -32.19 17.76 -20.23
C LEU A 442 -32.92 18.06 -21.54
N ALA A 443 -34.11 18.66 -21.50
CA ALA A 443 -34.87 19.02 -22.71
C ALA A 443 -34.08 19.94 -23.67
N GLY A 444 -33.17 20.76 -23.15
CA GLY A 444 -32.32 21.64 -23.95
C GLY A 444 -31.11 20.97 -24.58
N ILE A 445 -30.77 19.74 -24.17
CA ILE A 445 -29.59 18.98 -24.61
C ILE A 445 -29.91 17.54 -25.05
N ALA A 446 -31.18 17.13 -25.02
CA ALA A 446 -31.60 15.75 -25.21
C ALA A 446 -31.18 15.14 -26.56
N ARG A 447 -30.96 15.95 -27.59
CA ARG A 447 -30.50 15.51 -28.91
C ARG A 447 -29.50 16.47 -29.52
N PHE A 448 -28.53 15.93 -30.26
CA PHE A 448 -27.55 16.69 -31.04
C PHE A 448 -27.11 15.92 -32.29
N LYS A 449 -26.51 16.63 -33.26
CA LYS A 449 -25.84 16.03 -34.42
C LYS A 449 -24.33 15.98 -34.25
N SER A 450 -23.66 15.08 -34.97
CA SER A 450 -22.19 15.04 -34.99
C SER A 450 -21.59 16.41 -35.36
N GLY A 451 -20.69 16.92 -34.53
CA GLY A 451 -20.09 18.27 -34.62
C GLY A 451 -20.90 19.40 -33.96
N GLU A 452 -22.11 19.14 -33.43
CA GLU A 452 -22.96 20.14 -32.77
C GLU A 452 -22.82 20.10 -31.24
N GLY A 453 -22.53 21.24 -30.62
CA GLY A 453 -22.34 21.29 -29.17
C GLY A 453 -21.05 20.61 -28.72
N LEU A 454 -20.83 20.54 -27.40
CA LEU A 454 -19.64 19.89 -26.84
C LEU A 454 -19.67 18.37 -27.06
N ALA A 455 -20.81 17.73 -26.79
CA ALA A 455 -20.98 16.29 -27.01
C ALA A 455 -20.87 15.91 -28.51
N GLY A 456 -21.36 16.75 -29.43
CA GLY A 456 -21.18 16.51 -30.87
C GLY A 456 -19.73 16.62 -31.33
N VAL A 457 -18.93 17.50 -30.74
CA VAL A 457 -17.47 17.57 -31.00
C VAL A 457 -16.76 16.30 -30.53
N VAL A 458 -17.15 15.76 -29.38
CA VAL A 458 -16.64 14.46 -28.89
C VAL A 458 -17.01 13.34 -29.85
N ALA A 459 -18.28 13.30 -30.29
CA ALA A 459 -18.76 12.32 -31.26
C ALA A 459 -18.02 12.40 -32.61
N GLN A 460 -17.78 13.61 -33.12
CA GLN A 460 -17.13 13.83 -34.41
C GLN A 460 -15.63 13.50 -34.37
N SER A 461 -14.95 13.89 -33.28
CA SER A 461 -13.50 13.73 -33.16
C SER A 461 -13.08 12.33 -32.71
N ALA A 462 -14.01 11.55 -32.14
CA ALA A 462 -13.73 10.29 -31.44
C ALA A 462 -12.61 10.46 -30.39
N ARG A 463 -12.58 11.63 -29.73
CA ARG A 463 -11.60 11.97 -28.70
C ARG A 463 -12.30 12.60 -27.52
N ALA A 464 -11.77 12.31 -26.34
CA ALA A 464 -12.28 12.89 -25.12
C ALA A 464 -12.01 14.41 -25.10
N LEU A 465 -12.97 15.17 -24.58
CA LEU A 465 -12.92 16.62 -24.45
C LEU A 465 -13.04 16.99 -22.98
N VAL A 466 -12.11 17.78 -22.45
CA VAL A 466 -12.09 18.23 -21.06
C VAL A 466 -11.95 19.74 -21.01
N ILE A 467 -12.86 20.38 -20.30
CA ILE A 467 -12.90 21.83 -20.14
C ILE A 467 -13.02 22.12 -18.65
N SER A 468 -11.95 22.63 -18.05
CA SER A 468 -11.92 22.93 -16.62
C SER A 468 -12.72 24.17 -16.24
N ASP A 469 -12.86 25.12 -17.17
CA ASP A 469 -13.68 26.31 -17.02
C ASP A 469 -14.38 26.69 -18.34
N LEU A 470 -15.66 26.39 -18.45
CA LEU A 470 -16.51 26.70 -19.60
C LEU A 470 -16.64 28.21 -19.85
N ALA A 471 -16.34 29.06 -18.87
CA ALA A 471 -16.30 30.52 -19.09
C ALA A 471 -15.17 30.93 -20.04
N SER A 472 -14.12 30.11 -20.17
CA SER A 472 -12.96 30.37 -21.02
C SER A 472 -13.14 29.94 -22.48
N GLU A 473 -14.20 29.18 -22.80
CA GLU A 473 -14.36 28.51 -24.09
C GLU A 473 -15.77 28.75 -24.68
N SER A 474 -15.86 29.48 -25.80
CA SER A 474 -17.14 30.04 -26.27
C SER A 474 -17.64 29.51 -27.62
N GLN A 475 -16.79 28.84 -28.41
CA GLN A 475 -17.09 28.58 -29.83
C GLN A 475 -18.04 27.40 -30.09
N ASN A 476 -18.12 26.41 -29.19
CA ASN A 476 -18.85 25.15 -29.44
C ASN A 476 -20.00 24.87 -28.46
N MET A 477 -20.44 25.85 -27.66
CA MET A 477 -21.56 25.69 -26.73
C MET A 477 -22.89 26.17 -27.34
N SER A 478 -23.95 25.38 -27.21
CA SER A 478 -25.30 25.82 -27.58
C SER A 478 -25.78 26.96 -26.64
N PRO A 479 -26.61 27.90 -27.12
CA PRO A 479 -27.16 28.97 -26.28
C PRO A 479 -28.00 28.45 -25.11
N ALA A 480 -28.64 27.29 -25.26
CA ALA A 480 -29.39 26.62 -24.21
C ALA A 480 -28.45 26.11 -23.11
N PHE A 481 -27.39 25.38 -23.48
CA PHE A 481 -26.40 24.85 -22.54
C PHE A 481 -25.71 25.95 -21.72
N ARG A 482 -25.44 27.10 -22.34
CA ARG A 482 -24.80 28.25 -21.69
C ARG A 482 -25.65 28.88 -20.57
N LYS A 483 -26.98 28.72 -20.60
CA LYS A 483 -27.90 29.24 -19.58
C LYS A 483 -28.06 28.32 -18.36
N MET A 484 -27.55 27.09 -18.43
CA MET A 484 -27.74 26.05 -17.39
C MET A 484 -26.74 26.19 -16.22
N GLY A 485 -25.78 27.11 -16.29
CA GLY A 485 -24.89 27.43 -15.16
C GLY A 485 -23.79 26.40 -14.88
N TRP A 486 -23.51 25.48 -15.82
CA TRP A 486 -22.37 24.57 -15.74
C TRP A 486 -21.04 25.33 -15.88
N ARG A 487 -20.04 24.90 -15.10
CA ARG A 487 -18.72 25.54 -15.04
C ARG A 487 -17.60 24.67 -15.59
N SER A 488 -17.72 23.35 -15.55
CA SER A 488 -16.73 22.42 -16.13
C SER A 488 -17.41 21.27 -16.87
N TYR A 489 -16.72 20.72 -17.86
CA TYR A 489 -17.21 19.66 -18.76
C TYR A 489 -16.15 18.58 -18.97
N ALA A 490 -16.57 17.31 -18.96
CA ALA A 490 -15.79 16.21 -19.50
C ALA A 490 -16.68 15.32 -20.37
N GLY A 491 -16.30 15.11 -21.62
CA GLY A 491 -16.99 14.23 -22.55
C GLY A 491 -16.06 13.11 -23.03
N MET A 492 -16.59 11.88 -23.07
CA MET A 492 -15.88 10.68 -23.50
C MET A 492 -16.70 9.94 -24.56
N PRO A 493 -16.10 9.56 -25.70
CA PRO A 493 -16.78 8.71 -26.67
C PRO A 493 -16.96 7.29 -26.12
N ILE A 494 -18.12 6.71 -26.37
CA ILE A 494 -18.39 5.29 -26.19
C ILE A 494 -18.16 4.64 -27.56
N GLU A 495 -17.12 3.81 -27.66
CA GLU A 495 -16.69 3.23 -28.93
C GLU A 495 -17.05 1.74 -29.05
N ARG A 496 -17.32 1.32 -30.28
CA ARG A 496 -17.53 -0.07 -30.70
C ARG A 496 -16.84 -0.30 -32.05
N GLU A 497 -15.93 -1.27 -32.12
CA GLU A 497 -15.22 -1.65 -33.37
C GLU A 497 -14.60 -0.46 -34.15
N GLY A 498 -14.18 0.59 -33.44
CA GLY A 498 -13.61 1.80 -34.03
C GLY A 498 -14.63 2.84 -34.51
N GLN A 499 -15.92 2.67 -34.22
CA GLN A 499 -16.98 3.65 -34.43
C GLN A 499 -17.52 4.19 -33.09
N VAL A 500 -17.92 5.46 -33.07
CA VAL A 500 -18.55 6.08 -31.89
C VAL A 500 -20.02 5.67 -31.83
N SER A 501 -20.38 4.80 -30.90
CA SER A 501 -21.76 4.34 -30.67
C SER A 501 -22.52 5.25 -29.70
N GLY A 502 -21.82 6.09 -28.94
CA GLY A 502 -22.43 7.02 -28.00
C GLY A 502 -21.43 8.02 -27.41
N VAL A 503 -21.93 8.89 -26.54
CA VAL A 503 -21.13 9.86 -25.80
C VAL A 503 -21.57 9.85 -24.34
N MET A 504 -20.63 9.77 -23.41
CA MET A 504 -20.86 10.00 -21.99
C MET A 504 -20.29 11.35 -21.61
N GLU A 505 -21.09 12.21 -21.00
CA GLU A 505 -20.66 13.51 -20.50
C GLU A 505 -20.87 13.65 -18.99
N LEU A 506 -19.96 14.38 -18.35
CA LEU A 506 -19.99 14.78 -16.96
C LEU A 506 -19.93 16.29 -16.86
N LEU A 507 -20.73 16.83 -15.95
CA LEU A 507 -21.01 18.24 -15.76
C LEU A 507 -20.79 18.61 -14.29
N SER A 508 -20.18 19.76 -14.05
CA SER A 508 -20.02 20.30 -12.70
C SER A 508 -20.26 21.80 -12.66
N ARG A 509 -20.90 22.27 -11.59
CA ARG A 509 -21.23 23.68 -11.30
C ARG A 509 -20.04 24.42 -10.69
N ARG A 510 -19.02 23.69 -10.25
CA ARG A 510 -17.73 24.22 -9.76
C ARG A 510 -16.64 24.03 -10.80
N GLU A 511 -15.54 24.77 -10.64
CA GLU A 511 -14.32 24.49 -11.41
C GLU A 511 -13.83 23.09 -11.00
N HIS A 512 -13.82 22.17 -11.97
CA HIS A 512 -13.39 20.80 -11.76
C HIS A 512 -12.32 20.46 -12.80
N ARG A 513 -11.13 20.08 -12.33
CA ARG A 513 -10.00 19.71 -13.19
C ARG A 513 -9.90 18.19 -13.25
N PHE A 514 -10.47 17.62 -14.31
CA PHE A 514 -10.28 16.20 -14.63
C PHE A 514 -8.82 15.98 -15.03
N HIS A 515 -8.10 15.14 -14.28
CA HIS A 515 -6.71 14.79 -14.54
C HIS A 515 -6.60 13.72 -15.63
N THR A 516 -5.41 13.54 -16.21
CA THR A 516 -5.14 12.48 -17.20
C THR A 516 -5.54 11.09 -16.70
N HIS A 517 -5.41 10.83 -15.40
CA HIS A 517 -5.83 9.58 -14.79
C HIS A 517 -7.36 9.38 -14.77
N ASP A 518 -8.12 10.46 -14.61
CA ASP A 518 -9.58 10.44 -14.62
C ASP A 518 -10.10 10.04 -16.00
N MET A 519 -9.38 10.46 -17.05
CA MET A 519 -9.71 10.13 -18.44
C MET A 519 -9.52 8.65 -18.77
N ASP A 520 -8.49 8.00 -18.22
CA ASP A 520 -8.30 6.57 -18.43
C ASP A 520 -9.40 5.75 -17.76
N LEU A 521 -9.77 6.12 -16.52
CA LEU A 521 -10.89 5.49 -15.83
C LEU A 521 -12.21 5.74 -16.58
N MET A 522 -12.50 6.97 -16.99
CA MET A 522 -13.70 7.31 -17.75
C MET A 522 -13.79 6.55 -19.09
N ARG A 523 -12.65 6.29 -19.74
CA ARG A 523 -12.56 5.46 -20.95
C ARG A 523 -12.90 4.00 -20.66
N ASP A 524 -12.33 3.43 -19.60
CA ASP A 524 -12.63 2.06 -19.18
C ASP A 524 -14.11 1.87 -18.85
N LEU A 525 -14.72 2.85 -18.17
CA LEU A 525 -16.15 2.85 -17.85
C LEU A 525 -17.01 2.99 -19.12
N GLY A 526 -16.63 3.87 -20.05
CA GLY A 526 -17.26 3.96 -21.38
C GLY A 526 -17.22 2.63 -22.15
N ARG A 527 -16.11 1.88 -22.05
CA ARG A 527 -16.01 0.55 -22.65
C ARG A 527 -16.95 -0.47 -21.99
N GLN A 528 -17.11 -0.42 -20.68
CA GLN A 528 -18.06 -1.29 -19.97
C GLN A 528 -19.51 -0.96 -20.32
N MET A 529 -19.85 0.33 -20.45
CA MET A 529 -21.15 0.76 -20.95
C MET A 529 -21.41 0.24 -22.38
N SER A 530 -20.42 0.32 -23.27
CA SER A 530 -20.50 -0.23 -24.64
C SER A 530 -20.88 -1.72 -24.64
N LEU A 531 -20.26 -2.52 -23.76
CA LEU A 531 -20.57 -3.95 -23.60
C LEU A 531 -21.98 -4.18 -23.05
N ALA A 532 -22.43 -3.36 -22.09
CA ALA A 532 -23.78 -3.47 -21.53
C ALA A 532 -24.86 -3.15 -22.58
N ILE A 533 -24.64 -2.11 -23.40
CA ILE A 533 -25.49 -1.74 -24.53
C ILE A 533 -25.57 -2.88 -25.54
N GLU A 534 -24.44 -3.49 -25.88
CA GLU A 534 -24.40 -4.62 -26.82
C GLU A 534 -25.17 -5.83 -26.27
N LYS A 535 -24.98 -6.16 -25.00
CA LYS A 535 -25.70 -7.26 -24.35
C LYS A 535 -27.21 -7.04 -24.38
N ALA A 536 -27.69 -5.84 -24.00
CA ALA A 536 -29.11 -5.51 -24.02
C ALA A 536 -29.71 -5.65 -25.43
N ARG A 537 -29.01 -5.14 -26.45
CA ARG A 537 -29.45 -5.22 -27.85
C ARG A 537 -29.54 -6.66 -28.35
N ILE A 538 -28.54 -7.50 -28.04
CA ILE A 538 -28.58 -8.93 -28.39
C ILE A 538 -29.77 -9.64 -27.74
N TYR A 539 -30.11 -9.30 -26.50
CA TYR A 539 -31.28 -9.88 -25.83
C TYR A 539 -32.60 -9.44 -26.47
N GLU A 540 -32.74 -8.17 -26.85
CA GLU A 540 -33.92 -7.66 -27.56
C GLU A 540 -34.09 -8.31 -28.94
N ASP A 541 -33.01 -8.41 -29.71
CA ASP A 541 -33.00 -9.07 -31.02
C ASP A 541 -33.39 -10.55 -30.87
N ALA A 542 -32.81 -11.25 -29.89
CA ALA A 542 -33.14 -12.65 -29.62
C ALA A 542 -34.60 -12.85 -29.19
N ARG A 543 -35.14 -11.92 -28.37
CA ARG A 543 -36.55 -11.94 -27.96
C ARG A 543 -37.48 -11.74 -29.14
N THR A 544 -37.21 -10.74 -29.98
CA THR A 544 -38.00 -10.45 -31.18
C THR A 544 -37.99 -11.62 -32.16
N MET A 545 -36.83 -12.26 -32.34
CA MET A 545 -36.70 -13.45 -33.18
C MET A 545 -37.52 -14.63 -32.64
N LYS A 546 -37.50 -14.84 -31.31
CA LYS A 546 -38.30 -15.87 -30.66
C LYS A 546 -39.80 -15.63 -30.85
N ASP A 547 -40.25 -14.41 -30.63
CA ASP A 547 -41.67 -14.05 -30.76
C ASP A 547 -42.14 -14.24 -32.22
N THR A 548 -41.33 -13.82 -33.19
CA THR A 548 -41.61 -14.03 -34.63
C THR A 548 -41.67 -15.52 -35.00
N LEU A 549 -40.78 -16.34 -34.44
CA LEU A 549 -40.78 -17.79 -34.67
C LEU A 549 -42.02 -18.45 -34.07
N MET A 550 -42.40 -18.06 -32.85
CA MET A 550 -43.61 -18.56 -32.20
C MET A 550 -44.88 -18.21 -32.99
N GLU A 551 -45.01 -16.98 -33.47
CA GLU A 551 -46.15 -16.56 -34.31
C GLU A 551 -46.22 -17.37 -35.62
N SER A 552 -45.06 -17.62 -36.25
CA SER A 552 -44.98 -18.44 -37.46
C SER A 552 -45.41 -19.90 -37.21
N GLU A 553 -44.92 -20.51 -36.11
CA GLU A 553 -45.29 -21.88 -35.73
C GLU A 553 -46.79 -22.00 -35.45
N GLU A 554 -47.35 -21.08 -34.67
CA GLU A 554 -48.76 -21.10 -34.31
C GLU A 554 -49.67 -20.89 -35.55
N LYS A 555 -49.23 -20.05 -36.49
CA LYS A 555 -49.92 -19.86 -37.78
C LYS A 555 -49.96 -21.17 -38.60
N TYR A 556 -48.85 -21.88 -38.74
CA TYR A 556 -48.83 -23.15 -39.50
C TYR A 556 -49.66 -24.24 -38.81
N ARG A 557 -49.59 -24.33 -37.49
CA ARG A 557 -50.40 -25.27 -36.69
C ARG A 557 -51.90 -25.03 -36.90
N ARG A 558 -52.36 -23.79 -36.77
CA ARG A 558 -53.77 -23.43 -37.01
C ARG A 558 -54.22 -23.73 -38.44
N LEU A 559 -53.38 -23.43 -39.44
CA LEU A 559 -53.72 -23.75 -40.84
C LEU A 559 -53.90 -25.26 -41.05
N PHE A 560 -53.04 -26.08 -40.46
CA PHE A 560 -53.13 -27.54 -40.54
C PHE A 560 -54.37 -28.09 -39.81
N GLU A 561 -54.68 -27.58 -38.62
CA GLU A 561 -55.86 -27.97 -37.84
C GLU A 561 -57.20 -27.59 -38.52
N LEU A 562 -57.22 -26.50 -39.29
CA LEU A 562 -58.39 -26.04 -40.06
C LEU A 562 -58.65 -26.84 -41.34
N ILE A 563 -57.73 -27.73 -41.77
CA ILE A 563 -57.94 -28.59 -42.92
C ILE A 563 -59.09 -29.57 -42.61
N ASN A 564 -60.18 -29.50 -43.39
CA ASN A 564 -61.35 -30.36 -43.20
C ASN A 564 -61.17 -31.79 -43.74
N GLU A 565 -60.14 -32.03 -44.56
CA GLU A 565 -59.76 -33.38 -45.02
C GLU A 565 -58.80 -34.03 -44.01
N PRO A 566 -58.91 -35.34 -43.75
CA PRO A 566 -57.91 -36.09 -43.01
C PRO A 566 -56.49 -35.83 -43.52
N ALA A 567 -55.62 -35.28 -42.67
CA ALA A 567 -54.24 -34.97 -43.00
C ALA A 567 -53.27 -35.50 -41.94
N LEU A 568 -52.18 -36.12 -42.40
CA LEU A 568 -51.05 -36.54 -41.60
C LEU A 568 -49.75 -35.98 -42.19
N ILE A 569 -48.83 -35.56 -41.33
CA ILE A 569 -47.48 -35.16 -41.73
C ILE A 569 -46.52 -36.27 -41.33
N PHE A 570 -45.64 -36.64 -42.26
CA PHE A 570 -44.56 -37.60 -42.04
C PHE A 570 -43.19 -36.92 -42.16
N ASP A 571 -42.22 -37.35 -41.37
CA ASP A 571 -40.80 -37.01 -41.56
C ASP A 571 -40.17 -37.80 -42.73
N ALA A 572 -38.87 -37.58 -42.98
CA ALA A 572 -38.12 -38.29 -44.03
C ALA A 572 -38.00 -39.81 -43.76
N GLU A 573 -38.09 -40.23 -42.50
CA GLU A 573 -38.03 -41.62 -42.04
C GLU A 573 -39.41 -42.34 -42.04
N HIS A 574 -40.45 -41.64 -42.49
CA HIS A 574 -41.84 -42.10 -42.59
C HIS A 574 -42.50 -42.32 -41.22
N THR A 575 -42.14 -41.49 -40.26
CA THR A 575 -42.75 -41.40 -38.93
C THR A 575 -43.79 -40.29 -38.92
N VAL A 576 -44.94 -40.52 -38.27
CA VAL A 576 -45.97 -39.49 -38.12
C VAL A 576 -45.47 -38.38 -37.20
N VAL A 577 -45.42 -37.16 -37.70
CA VAL A 577 -45.00 -35.94 -36.97
C VAL A 577 -46.21 -35.17 -36.45
N ALA A 578 -47.30 -35.14 -37.21
CA ALA A 578 -48.53 -34.43 -36.83
C ALA A 578 -49.78 -35.06 -37.45
N VAL A 579 -50.90 -34.99 -36.73
CA VAL A 579 -52.21 -35.47 -37.18
C VAL A 579 -53.25 -34.36 -36.98
N ASN A 580 -54.00 -34.02 -38.03
CA ASN A 580 -55.04 -32.99 -37.90
C ASN A 580 -56.33 -33.54 -37.27
N PRO A 581 -57.22 -32.68 -36.75
CA PRO A 581 -58.49 -33.11 -36.14
C PRO A 581 -59.41 -33.90 -37.09
N ALA A 582 -59.34 -33.63 -38.40
CA ALA A 582 -60.11 -34.38 -39.39
C ALA A 582 -59.63 -35.84 -39.51
N ALA A 583 -58.31 -36.07 -39.46
CA ALA A 583 -57.72 -37.40 -39.46
C ALA A 583 -58.05 -38.16 -38.18
N GLU A 584 -57.95 -37.53 -37.01
CA GLU A 584 -58.38 -38.12 -35.74
C GLU A 584 -59.84 -38.58 -35.79
N ARG A 585 -60.77 -37.75 -36.29
CA ARG A 585 -62.18 -38.16 -36.47
C ARG A 585 -62.37 -39.25 -37.52
N TRP A 586 -61.48 -39.32 -38.51
CA TRP A 586 -61.58 -40.28 -39.60
C TRP A 586 -61.06 -41.67 -39.23
N VAL A 587 -59.92 -41.76 -38.52
CA VAL A 587 -59.34 -43.04 -38.10
C VAL A 587 -59.69 -43.41 -36.65
N GLY A 588 -60.14 -42.47 -35.83
CA GLY A 588 -60.57 -42.68 -34.44
C GLY A 588 -59.44 -42.79 -33.42
N TYR A 589 -58.19 -42.55 -33.80
CA TYR A 589 -57.02 -42.54 -32.91
C TYR A 589 -56.58 -41.10 -32.64
N ALA A 590 -56.32 -40.79 -31.37
CA ALA A 590 -55.85 -39.46 -30.99
C ALA A 590 -54.44 -39.19 -31.54
N PRO A 591 -54.05 -37.92 -31.81
CA PRO A 591 -52.70 -37.58 -32.29
C PRO A 591 -51.59 -38.21 -31.44
N ALA A 592 -51.71 -38.16 -30.11
CA ALA A 592 -50.75 -38.77 -29.19
C ALA A 592 -50.60 -40.31 -29.31
N GLU A 593 -51.56 -41.01 -29.92
CA GLU A 593 -51.49 -42.45 -30.18
C GLU A 593 -50.83 -42.77 -31.53
N LEU A 594 -50.68 -41.78 -32.41
CA LEU A 594 -50.19 -41.93 -33.77
C LEU A 594 -48.84 -41.24 -34.00
N GLU A 595 -48.62 -40.06 -33.42
CA GLU A 595 -47.38 -39.30 -33.51
C GLU A 595 -46.20 -40.12 -32.93
N GLY A 596 -45.07 -40.09 -33.63
CA GLY A 596 -43.89 -40.90 -33.31
C GLY A 596 -43.97 -42.36 -33.81
N LYS A 597 -45.09 -42.82 -34.37
CA LYS A 597 -45.17 -44.16 -35.01
C LYS A 597 -44.77 -44.10 -36.47
N ARG A 598 -44.09 -45.15 -36.93
CA ARG A 598 -43.80 -45.34 -38.36
C ARG A 598 -45.04 -45.86 -39.07
N VAL A 599 -45.12 -45.63 -40.38
CA VAL A 599 -46.24 -46.10 -41.22
C VAL A 599 -46.53 -47.60 -41.04
N VAL A 600 -45.49 -48.42 -40.87
CA VAL A 600 -45.61 -49.87 -40.64
C VAL A 600 -46.30 -50.24 -39.33
N ASP A 601 -46.29 -49.33 -38.35
CA ASP A 601 -46.85 -49.52 -37.01
C ASP A 601 -48.24 -48.85 -36.86
N LEU A 602 -48.78 -48.28 -37.94
CA LEU A 602 -50.09 -47.61 -37.90
C LEU A 602 -51.22 -48.65 -37.77
N PRO A 603 -52.05 -48.57 -36.71
CA PRO A 603 -53.01 -49.62 -36.37
C PRO A 603 -54.26 -49.64 -37.24
N PHE A 604 -54.51 -48.57 -38.00
CA PHE A 604 -55.68 -48.43 -38.87
C PHE A 604 -55.43 -48.86 -40.33
N LEU A 605 -54.21 -49.31 -40.66
CA LEU A 605 -53.85 -49.78 -42.00
C LEU A 605 -53.68 -51.30 -42.01
N SER A 606 -54.19 -51.96 -43.05
CA SER A 606 -53.86 -53.36 -43.35
C SER A 606 -52.41 -53.49 -43.84
N GLU A 607 -51.81 -54.69 -43.77
CA GLU A 607 -50.45 -54.93 -44.26
C GLU A 607 -50.28 -54.58 -45.76
N GLU A 608 -51.32 -54.81 -46.57
CA GLU A 608 -51.36 -54.41 -47.98
C GLU A 608 -51.39 -52.88 -48.14
N SER A 609 -52.19 -52.19 -47.32
CA SER A 609 -52.30 -50.72 -47.33
C SER A 609 -51.04 -50.04 -46.79
N LYS A 610 -50.36 -50.62 -45.80
CA LYS A 610 -49.06 -50.16 -45.29
C LYS A 610 -48.00 -50.24 -46.38
N THR A 611 -47.91 -51.39 -47.06
CA THR A 611 -46.96 -51.61 -48.16
C THR A 611 -47.20 -50.63 -49.31
N THR A 612 -48.46 -50.44 -49.68
CA THR A 612 -48.86 -49.47 -50.72
C THR A 612 -48.53 -48.04 -50.32
N LEU A 613 -48.86 -47.63 -49.10
CA LEU A 613 -48.59 -46.28 -48.61
C LEU A 613 -47.08 -46.00 -48.54
N MET A 614 -46.29 -46.93 -47.99
CA MET A 614 -44.83 -46.81 -47.93
C MET A 614 -44.20 -46.60 -49.31
N ALA A 615 -44.53 -47.46 -50.28
CA ALA A 615 -43.97 -47.34 -51.64
C ALA A 615 -44.31 -46.00 -52.30
N ARG A 616 -45.51 -45.46 -52.04
CA ARG A 616 -45.95 -44.16 -52.56
C ARG A 616 -45.25 -42.99 -51.87
N LEU A 617 -45.01 -43.08 -50.58
CA LEU A 617 -44.28 -42.08 -49.79
C LEU A 617 -42.79 -42.03 -50.18
N GLU A 618 -42.15 -43.18 -50.38
CA GLU A 618 -40.75 -43.28 -50.85
C GLU A 618 -40.61 -42.73 -52.28
N GLN A 619 -41.52 -43.11 -53.19
CA GLN A 619 -41.55 -42.61 -54.56
C GLN A 619 -41.68 -41.07 -54.58
N ARG A 620 -42.50 -40.50 -53.69
CA ARG A 620 -42.72 -39.05 -53.60
C ARG A 620 -41.51 -38.31 -53.04
N LEU A 621 -40.87 -38.82 -51.98
CA LEU A 621 -39.64 -38.24 -51.42
C LEU A 621 -38.49 -38.25 -52.43
N ALA A 622 -38.38 -39.29 -53.25
CA ALA A 622 -37.40 -39.39 -54.34
C ALA A 622 -37.68 -38.45 -55.54
N GLY A 623 -38.74 -37.63 -55.48
CA GLY A 623 -39.11 -36.67 -56.51
C GLY A 623 -39.93 -37.25 -57.66
N GLY A 624 -40.46 -38.47 -57.52
CA GLY A 624 -41.37 -39.07 -58.48
C GLY A 624 -42.77 -38.47 -58.42
N ASP A 625 -43.44 -38.38 -59.57
CA ASP A 625 -44.84 -37.95 -59.64
C ASP A 625 -45.76 -39.08 -59.14
N VAL A 626 -46.54 -38.80 -58.09
CA VAL A 626 -47.41 -39.78 -57.42
C VAL A 626 -48.85 -39.31 -57.53
N ALA A 627 -49.58 -39.85 -58.50
CA ALA A 627 -51.01 -39.61 -58.67
C ALA A 627 -51.81 -40.04 -57.42
N PRO A 628 -52.92 -39.35 -57.09
CA PRO A 628 -53.73 -39.72 -55.93
C PRO A 628 -54.30 -41.13 -56.05
N PHE A 629 -54.05 -41.97 -55.04
CA PHE A 629 -54.36 -43.39 -55.01
C PHE A 629 -55.41 -43.73 -53.94
N GLU A 630 -56.11 -44.85 -54.09
CA GLU A 630 -57.08 -45.30 -53.08
C GLU A 630 -56.35 -45.96 -51.90
N ILE A 631 -56.80 -45.63 -50.70
CA ILE A 631 -56.36 -46.26 -49.45
C ILE A 631 -57.58 -46.69 -48.64
N GLU A 632 -57.52 -47.90 -48.10
CA GLU A 632 -58.53 -48.45 -47.19
C GLU A 632 -57.98 -48.40 -45.77
N VAL A 633 -58.79 -47.89 -44.85
CA VAL A 633 -58.46 -47.81 -43.42
C VAL A 633 -59.55 -48.50 -42.60
N ILE A 634 -59.14 -49.10 -41.49
CA ILE A 634 -60.05 -49.64 -40.47
C ILE A 634 -59.94 -48.70 -39.27
N SER A 635 -60.98 -47.90 -39.04
CA SER A 635 -60.99 -46.97 -37.91
C SER A 635 -61.11 -47.70 -36.57
N LYS A 636 -60.79 -47.01 -35.47
CA LYS A 636 -60.79 -47.56 -34.10
C LYS A 636 -62.16 -48.11 -33.65
N ASP A 637 -63.24 -47.68 -34.30
CA ASP A 637 -64.62 -48.17 -34.14
C ASP A 637 -64.96 -49.35 -35.08
N ASP A 638 -63.95 -49.98 -35.68
CA ASP A 638 -64.02 -51.14 -36.58
C ASP A 638 -64.82 -50.89 -37.88
N ARG A 639 -64.92 -49.62 -38.31
CA ARG A 639 -65.52 -49.26 -39.60
C ARG A 639 -64.48 -49.21 -40.70
N ARG A 640 -64.79 -49.84 -41.83
CA ARG A 640 -63.99 -49.70 -43.06
C ARG A 640 -64.32 -48.40 -43.75
N ARG A 641 -63.29 -47.58 -43.98
CA ARG A 641 -63.41 -46.31 -44.71
C ARG A 641 -62.45 -46.34 -45.90
N ARG A 642 -62.89 -45.78 -47.03
CA ARG A 642 -62.08 -45.67 -48.23
C ARG A 642 -61.92 -44.20 -48.59
N GLY A 643 -60.69 -43.83 -48.87
CA GLY A 643 -60.35 -42.47 -49.25
C GLY A 643 -59.34 -42.46 -50.38
N ARG A 644 -59.32 -41.35 -51.11
CA ARG A 644 -58.31 -41.08 -52.12
C ARG A 644 -57.21 -40.23 -51.50
N ALA A 645 -56.03 -40.82 -51.31
CA ALA A 645 -54.88 -40.19 -50.69
C ALA A 645 -54.04 -39.43 -51.73
N GLY A 646 -53.76 -38.17 -51.45
CA GLY A 646 -52.85 -37.29 -52.18
C GLY A 646 -51.86 -36.65 -51.22
N GLY A 647 -50.83 -35.99 -51.72
CA GLY A 647 -49.85 -35.37 -50.83
C GLY A 647 -48.75 -34.61 -51.55
N ALA A 648 -47.99 -33.85 -50.77
CA ALA A 648 -46.88 -33.02 -51.23
C ALA A 648 -45.65 -33.20 -50.31
N VAL A 649 -44.46 -33.01 -50.87
CA VAL A 649 -43.19 -33.03 -50.11
C VAL A 649 -43.00 -31.70 -49.40
N LEU A 650 -42.66 -31.76 -48.11
CA LEU A 650 -42.18 -30.62 -47.34
C LEU A 650 -40.67 -30.49 -47.58
N ARG A 651 -40.23 -29.28 -47.91
CA ARG A 651 -38.81 -28.97 -48.14
C ARG A 651 -38.36 -27.87 -47.20
N ASP A 652 -37.11 -27.92 -46.78
CA ASP A 652 -36.49 -26.83 -46.04
C ASP A 652 -36.06 -25.67 -46.97
N ASN A 653 -35.46 -24.64 -46.38
CA ASN A 653 -34.95 -23.47 -47.10
C ASN A 653 -33.77 -23.79 -48.04
N ALA A 654 -33.09 -24.93 -47.85
CA ALA A 654 -32.03 -25.42 -48.74
C ALA A 654 -32.60 -26.26 -49.90
N GLY A 655 -33.91 -26.54 -49.91
CA GLY A 655 -34.61 -27.34 -50.91
C GLY A 655 -34.57 -28.84 -50.63
N GLU A 656 -34.00 -29.26 -49.50
CA GLU A 656 -33.92 -30.66 -49.08
C GLU A 656 -35.29 -31.14 -48.58
N ALA A 657 -35.66 -32.38 -48.92
CA ALA A 657 -36.94 -32.95 -48.51
C ALA A 657 -36.89 -33.35 -47.03
N THR A 658 -37.65 -32.64 -46.20
CA THR A 658 -37.69 -32.87 -44.74
C THR A 658 -38.85 -33.74 -44.29
N GLY A 659 -39.83 -33.96 -45.17
CA GLY A 659 -41.02 -34.74 -44.86
C GLY A 659 -42.05 -34.64 -45.96
N GLN A 660 -43.30 -35.00 -45.64
CA GLN A 660 -44.40 -34.98 -46.60
C GLN A 660 -45.75 -34.91 -45.90
N VAL A 661 -46.67 -34.15 -46.49
CA VAL A 661 -48.07 -34.07 -46.04
C VAL A 661 -48.90 -35.03 -46.89
N LEU A 662 -49.65 -35.90 -46.22
CA LEU A 662 -50.63 -36.78 -46.82
C LEU A 662 -52.02 -36.26 -46.47
N THR A 663 -52.85 -35.95 -47.47
CA THR A 663 -54.27 -35.65 -47.30
C THR A 663 -55.12 -36.77 -47.90
N VAL A 664 -56.29 -37.02 -47.33
CA VAL A 664 -57.18 -38.08 -47.81
C VAL A 664 -58.59 -37.55 -48.00
N LYS A 665 -59.12 -37.69 -49.21
CA LYS A 665 -60.51 -37.33 -49.53
C LYS A 665 -61.39 -38.56 -49.47
N GLU A 666 -62.36 -38.57 -48.56
CA GLU A 666 -63.29 -39.70 -48.39
C GLU A 666 -64.17 -39.91 -49.64
N VAL A 667 -64.37 -41.18 -50.01
CA VAL A 667 -65.21 -41.56 -51.17
C VAL A 667 -66.50 -42.21 -50.66
N ILE A 668 -67.61 -41.46 -50.70
CA ILE A 668 -68.93 -41.94 -50.28
C ILE A 668 -69.59 -42.76 -51.41
N GLY A 669 -70.04 -43.98 -51.11
CA GLY A 669 -70.76 -44.83 -52.07
C GLY A 669 -72.13 -44.26 -52.48
N ALA A 670 -72.57 -44.55 -53.72
CA ALA A 670 -73.65 -43.89 -54.46
C ALA A 670 -75.11 -44.06 -53.96
N ALA A 671 -75.38 -44.25 -52.66
CA ALA A 671 -76.69 -44.70 -52.17
C ALA A 671 -77.49 -43.72 -51.26
N GLY A 672 -77.17 -42.43 -51.15
CA GLY A 672 -77.84 -41.58 -50.15
C GLY A 672 -77.90 -40.08 -50.41
N LEU A 673 -78.54 -39.63 -51.50
CA LEU A 673 -78.74 -38.20 -51.79
C LEU A 673 -80.22 -37.87 -52.03
N ARG A 674 -80.99 -37.79 -50.94
CA ARG A 674 -82.19 -36.95 -50.82
C ARG A 674 -82.35 -36.59 -49.35
N GLU A 675 -81.83 -35.44 -48.94
CA GLU A 675 -82.46 -34.66 -47.87
C GLU A 675 -81.95 -33.23 -47.84
N ALA A 676 -82.86 -32.36 -47.41
CA ALA A 676 -82.81 -30.91 -47.46
C ALA A 676 -81.53 -30.33 -46.82
N VAL A 677 -81.10 -29.18 -47.31
CA VAL A 677 -80.00 -28.38 -46.74
C VAL A 677 -80.29 -28.12 -45.25
N PRO A 678 -79.57 -28.73 -44.30
CA PRO A 678 -79.64 -28.36 -42.90
C PRO A 678 -78.71 -27.16 -42.70
N LEU A 679 -79.19 -26.11 -42.04
CA LEU A 679 -78.33 -25.06 -41.51
C LEU A 679 -77.33 -25.69 -40.50
N PRO A 680 -76.09 -25.18 -40.40
CA PRO A 680 -75.09 -25.73 -39.48
C PRO A 680 -75.51 -25.53 -38.01
N GLN A 681 -75.78 -26.64 -37.31
CA GLN A 681 -76.18 -26.69 -35.89
C GLN A 681 -75.19 -26.00 -34.93
N SER A 682 -73.95 -25.72 -35.35
CA SER A 682 -72.93 -25.11 -34.50
C SER A 682 -73.13 -23.61 -34.21
N GLN A 683 -73.94 -22.89 -35.00
CA GLN A 683 -74.25 -21.46 -34.73
C GLN A 683 -75.50 -21.23 -33.88
N GLU A 684 -76.40 -22.22 -33.77
CA GLU A 684 -77.63 -22.07 -32.96
C GLU A 684 -77.37 -22.11 -31.46
N THR A 685 -76.35 -22.85 -31.01
CA THR A 685 -76.00 -22.97 -29.57
C THR A 685 -75.25 -21.74 -29.06
N LEU A 686 -74.41 -21.11 -29.90
CA LEU A 686 -73.63 -19.92 -29.54
C LEU A 686 -74.47 -18.64 -29.43
N THR A 687 -75.66 -18.60 -30.04
CA THR A 687 -76.53 -17.42 -30.07
C THR A 687 -77.56 -17.41 -28.93
N ASP A 688 -77.77 -18.54 -28.26
CA ASP A 688 -78.71 -18.65 -27.13
C ASP A 688 -78.19 -18.02 -25.84
N ASP A 689 -76.87 -17.82 -25.72
CA ASP A 689 -76.22 -17.15 -24.58
C ASP A 689 -76.18 -15.62 -24.70
N VAL A 690 -76.80 -15.05 -25.74
CA VAL A 690 -76.81 -13.61 -26.01
C VAL A 690 -78.20 -13.02 -25.80
N ASP A 691 -78.33 -12.02 -24.93
CA ASP A 691 -79.60 -11.32 -24.61
C ASP A 691 -80.12 -10.41 -25.75
N VAL A 692 -79.46 -10.40 -26.90
CA VAL A 692 -79.87 -9.65 -28.09
C VAL A 692 -80.82 -10.52 -28.92
N LEU A 693 -81.92 -9.95 -29.41
CA LEU A 693 -82.86 -10.70 -30.24
C LEU A 693 -82.22 -11.00 -31.60
N MET A 694 -82.12 -12.28 -31.98
CA MET A 694 -81.49 -12.68 -33.25
C MET A 694 -82.36 -13.67 -34.03
N TRP A 695 -82.46 -13.47 -35.35
CA TRP A 695 -83.09 -14.42 -36.27
C TRP A 695 -82.42 -14.48 -37.63
N PHE A 696 -82.66 -15.58 -38.32
CA PHE A 696 -82.32 -15.80 -39.71
C PHE A 696 -83.55 -15.60 -40.57
N GLN A 697 -83.39 -14.96 -41.72
CA GLN A 697 -84.44 -14.77 -42.72
C GLN A 697 -84.03 -15.49 -44.01
N VAL A 698 -84.96 -16.14 -44.71
CA VAL A 698 -84.61 -17.01 -45.86
C VAL A 698 -85.20 -16.55 -47.20
N ASN A 699 -86.13 -15.58 -47.20
CA ASN A 699 -86.83 -15.12 -48.43
C ASN A 699 -87.49 -13.73 -48.28
N GLY A 700 -86.91 -12.82 -47.49
CA GLY A 700 -87.49 -11.48 -47.28
C GLY A 700 -88.63 -11.38 -46.26
N ARG A 701 -89.32 -12.50 -45.91
CA ARG A 701 -90.48 -12.47 -45.00
C ARG A 701 -90.52 -13.61 -43.98
N THR A 702 -89.91 -14.75 -44.28
CA THR A 702 -89.95 -15.94 -43.43
C THR A 702 -88.73 -16.02 -42.52
N VAL A 703 -88.98 -16.28 -41.24
CA VAL A 703 -87.96 -16.61 -40.24
C VAL A 703 -87.50 -18.05 -40.45
N GLY A 704 -86.21 -18.25 -40.73
CA GLY A 704 -85.58 -19.57 -40.88
C GLY A 704 -85.18 -20.20 -39.54
N GLY A 705 -85.02 -19.38 -38.50
CA GLY A 705 -84.65 -19.78 -37.14
C GLY A 705 -84.32 -18.53 -36.30
N GLY A 706 -84.23 -18.65 -34.98
CA GLY A 706 -83.86 -17.54 -34.10
C GLY A 706 -83.42 -18.02 -32.73
N ASN A 707 -82.77 -17.15 -31.95
CA ASN A 707 -82.23 -17.51 -30.63
C ASN A 707 -83.31 -17.51 -29.53
N ARG A 708 -82.94 -18.02 -28.35
CA ARG A 708 -83.82 -18.10 -27.18
C ARG A 708 -84.38 -16.73 -26.77
N ALA A 709 -83.57 -15.67 -26.79
CA ALA A 709 -84.02 -14.32 -26.46
C ALA A 709 -85.18 -13.85 -27.37
N LEU A 710 -85.14 -14.19 -28.67
CA LEU A 710 -86.24 -13.89 -29.59
C LEU A 710 -87.48 -14.74 -29.34
N ALA A 711 -87.30 -16.03 -29.05
CA ALA A 711 -88.41 -16.93 -28.72
C ALA A 711 -89.16 -16.45 -27.46
N ASP A 712 -88.39 -16.07 -26.43
CA ASP A 712 -88.90 -15.53 -25.16
C ASP A 712 -89.61 -14.17 -25.38
N PHE A 713 -89.05 -13.28 -26.21
CA PHE A 713 -89.66 -11.98 -26.54
C PHE A 713 -91.06 -12.10 -27.16
N TRP A 714 -91.31 -13.15 -27.95
CA TRP A 714 -92.60 -13.42 -28.58
C TRP A 714 -93.44 -14.49 -27.85
N GLY A 715 -92.96 -15.01 -26.72
CA GLY A 715 -93.70 -15.98 -25.89
C GLY A 715 -94.04 -17.28 -26.63
N CYS A 716 -93.15 -17.74 -27.52
CA CYS A 716 -93.35 -18.96 -28.32
C CYS A 716 -92.16 -19.92 -28.20
N ALA A 717 -92.34 -21.19 -28.55
CA ALA A 717 -91.24 -22.14 -28.51
C ALA A 717 -90.25 -21.88 -29.68
N LYS A 718 -88.94 -22.06 -29.46
CA LYS A 718 -87.89 -21.79 -30.48
C LYS A 718 -88.15 -22.51 -31.82
N GLY A 719 -88.69 -23.73 -31.78
CA GLY A 719 -89.05 -24.49 -32.99
C GLY A 719 -90.22 -23.90 -33.79
N GLU A 720 -91.08 -23.08 -33.17
CA GLU A 720 -92.23 -22.42 -33.82
C GLU A 720 -91.82 -21.15 -34.59
N LEU A 721 -90.57 -20.68 -34.40
CA LEU A 721 -90.03 -19.55 -35.16
C LEU A 721 -89.74 -19.93 -36.62
N ALA A 722 -89.33 -21.18 -36.88
CA ALA A 722 -89.00 -21.65 -38.22
C ALA A 722 -90.26 -21.69 -39.10
N GLY A 723 -90.24 -20.97 -40.22
CA GLY A 723 -91.36 -20.88 -41.16
C GLY A 723 -92.36 -19.77 -40.87
N ARG A 724 -92.21 -19.01 -39.77
CA ARG A 724 -93.13 -17.92 -39.40
C ARG A 724 -92.91 -16.68 -40.28
N ASP A 725 -93.99 -16.03 -40.71
CA ASP A 725 -93.90 -14.74 -41.43
C ASP A 725 -93.67 -13.61 -40.42
N ILE A 726 -92.51 -12.97 -40.51
CA ILE A 726 -92.11 -11.91 -39.59
C ILE A 726 -92.97 -10.66 -39.71
N THR A 727 -93.61 -10.41 -40.86
CA THR A 727 -94.44 -9.21 -41.06
C THR A 727 -95.68 -9.22 -40.16
N SER A 728 -96.17 -10.40 -39.79
CA SER A 728 -97.27 -10.59 -38.84
C SER A 728 -96.90 -10.21 -37.40
N LEU A 729 -95.60 -10.14 -37.09
CA LEU A 729 -95.06 -9.87 -35.77
C LEU A 729 -94.61 -8.40 -35.61
N LEU A 730 -94.81 -7.58 -36.65
CA LEU A 730 -94.50 -6.17 -36.69
C LEU A 730 -95.75 -5.33 -36.46
N TRP A 731 -95.57 -4.09 -35.97
CA TRP A 731 -96.68 -3.16 -35.87
C TRP A 731 -97.26 -2.85 -37.27
N ALA A 732 -98.59 -2.82 -37.42
CA ALA A 732 -99.28 -2.76 -38.71
C ALA A 732 -98.81 -1.66 -39.67
N LYS A 733 -98.39 -0.48 -39.18
CA LYS A 733 -97.82 0.60 -40.01
C LYS A 733 -96.35 0.40 -40.41
N THR A 734 -95.67 -0.60 -39.85
CA THR A 734 -94.23 -0.89 -40.01
C THR A 734 -93.98 -2.14 -40.88
N GLY A 735 -94.97 -3.04 -41.00
CA GLY A 735 -94.85 -4.29 -41.75
C GLY A 735 -94.52 -4.11 -43.25
N GLU A 736 -95.21 -3.20 -43.94
CA GLU A 736 -94.96 -2.92 -45.36
C GLU A 736 -93.56 -2.36 -45.60
N ARG A 737 -93.12 -1.43 -44.75
CA ARG A 737 -91.78 -0.84 -44.84
C ARG A 737 -90.68 -1.86 -44.56
N TYR A 738 -90.90 -2.73 -43.58
CA TYR A 738 -89.98 -3.82 -43.27
C TYR A 738 -89.83 -4.79 -44.44
N ALA A 739 -90.93 -5.16 -45.11
CA ALA A 739 -90.90 -6.07 -46.25
C ALA A 739 -90.05 -5.50 -47.41
N VAL A 740 -90.20 -4.20 -47.70
CA VAL A 740 -89.40 -3.50 -48.73
C VAL A 740 -87.92 -3.43 -48.33
N GLU A 741 -87.62 -3.12 -47.07
CA GLU A 741 -86.24 -3.08 -46.55
C GLU A 741 -85.59 -4.47 -46.57
N ALA A 742 -86.36 -5.52 -46.26
CA ALA A 742 -85.91 -6.89 -46.29
C ALA A 742 -85.62 -7.38 -47.72
N GLU A 743 -86.54 -7.17 -48.67
CA GLU A 743 -86.34 -7.54 -50.08
C GLU A 743 -85.11 -6.85 -50.68
N ARG A 744 -84.85 -5.60 -50.28
CA ARG A 744 -83.64 -4.88 -50.69
C ARG A 744 -82.35 -5.59 -50.27
N VAL A 745 -82.28 -6.18 -49.08
CA VAL A 745 -81.07 -6.92 -48.64
C VAL A 745 -80.90 -8.22 -49.43
N PHE A 746 -81.99 -8.89 -49.79
CA PHE A 746 -81.93 -10.10 -50.64
C PHE A 746 -81.60 -9.79 -52.10
N ALA A 747 -81.89 -8.58 -52.59
CA ALA A 747 -81.65 -8.18 -53.99
C ALA A 747 -80.21 -7.74 -54.28
N VAL A 748 -79.43 -7.31 -53.28
CA VAL A 748 -78.09 -6.69 -53.50
C VAL A 748 -76.96 -7.72 -53.62
N GLY A 749 -77.15 -8.98 -53.20
CA GLY A 749 -76.16 -10.05 -53.37
C GLY A 749 -74.87 -9.88 -52.55
N ALA A 750 -73.80 -10.57 -52.96
CA ALA A 750 -72.53 -10.75 -52.23
C ALA A 750 -71.68 -9.49 -51.94
N GLY A 751 -72.21 -8.29 -52.19
CA GLY A 751 -71.54 -7.00 -51.92
C GLY A 751 -72.43 -5.96 -51.21
N GLY A 752 -73.57 -6.35 -50.65
CA GLY A 752 -74.51 -5.40 -50.03
C GLY A 752 -74.09 -4.90 -48.65
N GLU A 753 -74.15 -3.59 -48.44
CA GLU A 753 -73.93 -2.94 -47.13
C GLU A 753 -74.87 -3.51 -46.05
N ARG A 754 -74.35 -3.59 -44.81
CA ARG A 754 -75.16 -3.91 -43.62
C ARG A 754 -76.27 -2.88 -43.49
N LEU A 755 -77.52 -3.33 -43.56
CA LEU A 755 -78.67 -2.44 -43.42
C LEU A 755 -79.09 -2.34 -41.95
N LYS A 756 -78.92 -1.16 -41.36
CA LYS A 756 -79.42 -0.82 -40.02
C LYS A 756 -80.71 -0.01 -40.13
N THR A 757 -81.82 -0.51 -39.60
CA THR A 757 -83.10 0.22 -39.54
C THR A 757 -83.72 0.21 -38.15
N TRP A 758 -84.64 1.13 -37.89
CA TRP A 758 -85.33 1.25 -36.60
C TRP A 758 -86.75 0.72 -36.73
N ASN A 759 -87.05 -0.40 -36.09
CA ASN A 759 -88.35 -1.06 -36.23
C ASN A 759 -89.08 -1.14 -34.89
N TRP A 760 -90.40 -1.04 -34.96
CA TRP A 760 -91.27 -1.32 -33.83
C TRP A 760 -91.63 -2.81 -33.85
N LEU A 761 -91.16 -3.53 -32.83
CA LEU A 761 -91.54 -4.92 -32.58
C LEU A 761 -92.64 -4.96 -31.51
N VAL A 762 -93.53 -5.93 -31.62
CA VAL A 762 -94.58 -6.19 -30.63
C VAL A 762 -94.15 -7.41 -29.83
N ASP A 763 -94.11 -7.30 -28.50
CA ASP A 763 -93.82 -8.43 -27.61
C ASP A 763 -95.05 -9.33 -27.40
N ALA A 764 -94.87 -10.45 -26.68
CA ALA A 764 -95.92 -11.43 -26.39
C ALA A 764 -97.15 -10.81 -25.71
N GLU A 765 -96.96 -9.78 -24.88
CA GLU A 765 -98.05 -9.08 -24.17
C GLU A 765 -98.70 -7.96 -25.01
N GLY A 766 -98.28 -7.77 -26.26
CA GLY A 766 -98.83 -6.76 -27.17
C GLY A 766 -98.23 -5.36 -27.00
N ASN A 767 -97.18 -5.20 -26.19
CA ASN A 767 -96.49 -3.92 -26.03
C ASN A 767 -95.59 -3.63 -27.22
N ARG A 768 -95.55 -2.36 -27.62
CA ARG A 768 -94.69 -1.90 -28.72
C ARG A 768 -93.37 -1.41 -28.16
N ARG A 769 -92.28 -2.01 -28.62
CA ARG A 769 -90.92 -1.64 -28.24
C ARG A 769 -90.10 -1.32 -29.49
N ARG A 770 -89.16 -0.38 -29.37
CA ARG A 770 -88.40 0.14 -30.50
C ARG A 770 -87.02 -0.50 -30.51
N PHE A 771 -86.63 -1.08 -31.65
CA PHE A 771 -85.38 -1.80 -31.80
C PHE A 771 -84.53 -1.24 -32.94
N ALA A 772 -83.21 -1.31 -32.74
CA ALA A 772 -82.20 -1.14 -33.78
C ALA A 772 -81.95 -2.50 -34.46
N VAL A 773 -82.43 -2.68 -35.69
CA VAL A 773 -82.31 -3.95 -36.41
C VAL A 773 -81.19 -3.86 -37.44
N THR A 774 -80.14 -4.64 -37.25
CA THR A 774 -79.02 -4.79 -38.21
C THR A 774 -79.23 -6.06 -39.02
N ARG A 775 -79.09 -5.97 -40.35
CA ARG A 775 -79.25 -7.10 -41.28
C ARG A 775 -77.96 -7.33 -42.06
N SER A 776 -77.46 -8.56 -42.03
CA SER A 776 -76.24 -8.98 -42.76
C SER A 776 -76.57 -10.14 -43.69
N ALA A 777 -76.34 -9.97 -45.00
CA ALA A 777 -76.58 -11.00 -46.00
C ALA A 777 -75.45 -12.05 -46.00
N HIS A 778 -75.81 -13.33 -45.99
CA HIS A 778 -74.88 -14.43 -46.19
C HIS A 778 -75.14 -15.05 -47.55
N CYS A 779 -74.16 -14.98 -48.44
CA CYS A 779 -74.29 -15.42 -49.82
C CYS A 779 -73.70 -16.82 -50.02
N ARG A 780 -74.25 -17.57 -50.97
CA ARG A 780 -73.64 -18.78 -51.50
C ARG A 780 -72.48 -18.41 -52.42
N ALA A 781 -71.67 -19.41 -52.80
CA ALA A 781 -70.56 -19.23 -53.72
C ALA A 781 -70.98 -18.69 -55.10
N ASP A 782 -72.25 -18.85 -55.50
CA ASP A 782 -72.81 -18.33 -56.75
C ASP A 782 -73.25 -16.85 -56.67
N GLY A 783 -73.03 -16.19 -55.52
CA GLY A 783 -73.38 -14.79 -55.30
C GLY A 783 -74.83 -14.55 -54.87
N THR A 784 -75.68 -15.57 -54.82
CA THR A 784 -77.07 -15.46 -54.35
C THR A 784 -77.13 -15.43 -52.82
N VAL A 785 -78.04 -14.62 -52.26
CA VAL A 785 -78.22 -14.56 -50.79
C VAL A 785 -78.86 -15.86 -50.30
N ALA A 786 -78.14 -16.63 -49.49
CA ALA A 786 -78.60 -17.89 -48.89
C ALA A 786 -79.60 -17.63 -47.75
N TYR A 787 -79.27 -16.69 -46.88
CA TYR A 787 -80.09 -16.20 -45.77
C TYR A 787 -79.55 -14.86 -45.28
N VAL A 788 -80.33 -14.14 -44.47
CA VAL A 788 -79.96 -12.87 -43.83
C VAL A 788 -79.98 -13.06 -42.32
N VAL A 789 -78.90 -12.69 -41.64
CA VAL A 789 -78.83 -12.65 -40.18
C VAL A 789 -79.31 -11.28 -39.71
N CYS A 790 -80.30 -11.28 -38.84
CA CYS A 790 -80.88 -10.10 -38.23
C CYS A 790 -80.57 -10.10 -36.73
N SER A 791 -80.06 -8.98 -36.21
CA SER A 791 -79.88 -8.76 -34.78
C SER A 791 -80.59 -7.48 -34.36
N ALA A 792 -81.37 -7.52 -33.29
CA ALA A 792 -82.16 -6.39 -32.80
C ALA A 792 -81.82 -6.07 -31.34
N ALA A 793 -81.31 -4.85 -31.10
CA ALA A 793 -81.06 -4.31 -29.77
C ALA A 793 -82.15 -3.31 -29.38
N GLU A 794 -82.71 -3.43 -28.17
CA GLU A 794 -83.76 -2.51 -27.70
C GLU A 794 -83.18 -1.10 -27.52
N LEU A 795 -83.86 -0.11 -28.08
CA LEU A 795 -83.51 1.28 -27.85
C LEU A 795 -84.10 1.77 -26.52
N PRO A 796 -83.33 2.51 -25.70
CA PRO A 796 -83.84 3.02 -24.44
C PRO A 796 -85.06 3.93 -24.64
N LYS A 797 -86.05 3.80 -23.75
CA LYS A 797 -87.24 4.68 -23.74
C LYS A 797 -86.76 6.14 -23.62
N ARG A 798 -87.04 6.95 -24.63
CA ARG A 798 -86.80 8.41 -24.55
C ARG A 798 -87.65 8.98 -23.41
N THR A 799 -87.01 9.37 -22.32
CA THR A 799 -87.62 10.24 -21.30
C THR A 799 -88.01 11.56 -21.96
N PRO A 800 -89.21 12.13 -21.68
CA PRO A 800 -89.53 13.47 -22.14
C PRO A 800 -88.51 14.42 -21.51
N ARG A 801 -87.70 15.11 -22.31
CA ARG A 801 -86.85 16.19 -21.81
C ARG A 801 -87.77 17.28 -21.24
N ALA A 802 -87.67 17.52 -19.94
CA ALA A 802 -88.21 18.71 -19.31
C ALA A 802 -87.52 19.93 -19.92
N GLY A 803 -88.30 20.81 -20.55
CA GLY A 803 -87.86 22.13 -21.01
C GLY A 803 -87.10 22.12 -22.34
N GLY A 804 -87.74 22.70 -23.37
CA GLY A 804 -87.08 23.07 -24.61
C GLY A 804 -87.83 22.60 -25.84
N ARG A 805 -88.78 23.41 -26.31
CA ARG A 805 -89.28 23.31 -27.68
C ARG A 805 -88.09 23.47 -28.62
N THR A 806 -87.70 22.41 -29.30
CA THR A 806 -87.07 22.53 -30.62
C THR A 806 -87.60 21.40 -31.49
N ARG A 807 -88.46 21.81 -32.40
CA ARG A 807 -89.05 21.02 -33.47
C ARG A 807 -87.90 20.67 -34.41
N VAL A 808 -87.34 19.46 -34.30
CA VAL A 808 -86.46 18.94 -35.35
C VAL A 808 -87.35 18.12 -36.28
N GLN A 809 -87.49 18.65 -37.49
CA GLN A 809 -88.17 18.02 -38.61
C GLN A 809 -87.58 16.64 -38.90
N ASP A 810 -88.46 15.73 -39.30
CA ASP A 810 -88.13 14.58 -40.14
C ASP A 810 -87.24 15.04 -41.30
N GLU A 811 -86.00 14.55 -41.37
CA GLU A 811 -85.25 14.47 -42.63
C GLU A 811 -84.17 13.40 -42.52
N THR A 812 -84.40 12.32 -43.26
CA THR A 812 -83.44 11.48 -43.98
C THR A 812 -81.94 11.70 -43.69
N ALA A 813 -81.33 10.77 -42.97
CA ALA A 813 -79.91 10.47 -43.14
C ALA A 813 -79.63 8.99 -42.77
N THR A 814 -79.47 8.18 -43.81
CA THR A 814 -78.71 6.94 -43.80
C THR A 814 -77.32 7.20 -43.24
N HIS A 815 -77.01 6.67 -42.05
CA HIS A 815 -75.64 6.53 -41.59
C HIS A 815 -75.25 5.05 -41.63
N VAL A 816 -74.32 4.78 -42.55
CA VAL A 816 -73.48 3.60 -42.63
C VAL A 816 -72.41 3.75 -41.54
N GLU A 817 -72.38 2.80 -40.62
CA GLU A 817 -71.25 2.44 -39.74
C GLU A 817 -71.23 0.92 -39.57
#